data_AF-A0AAU4YAG4-F1
#
_entry.id   AF-A0AAU4YAG4-F1
#
_cell.length_a   1.000
_cell.length_b   1.000
_cell.length_c   1.000
_cell.angle_alpha   90.00
_cell.angle_beta   90.00
_cell.angle_gamma   90.00
#
_symmetry.space_group_name_H-M   'P 1'
#
loop_
_entity.id
_entity.type
_entity.pdbx_description
1 polymer ?
#
loop_
_entity_poly.entity_id
_entity_poly.type
_entity_poly.pdbx_seq_one_letter_code
_entity_poly.pdbx_strand_id
1 'polypeptide(L)'
;MRDINEDAAANAGQRATAESIEGGGEGLSVTDLLAMVANTAPEAPPAAAVRAAPAADEAPVPDVNGLAAAIAGAAGRYLPEGRLSPDADFFDAGGSSVHAVELAAELERDLGVELDLDDVFADARPISLARRWLEAAGLTTDATPGSLPHTTTSHMPAVTSGATPGAVPAVTPAAVPGGSPVGSASAASGEGGRPAPGAPAPPAFAAGTRPVPAPGVNPVPAPWTPPPVTTLALPEFPLHDDGPHSHARQEDLDQILADLALADRLPFTRSPEPLPPRRILLTGATGFLGGHLLLDLLRHSDAHVHCLVRGADEAAATARLGEQLRSYRLPWNSEIRRRITVVPGDLRRPRLGLSDDLWHTLAQELDSIVGVAAAVDFLRGYQSLRTGNVLGTLTLAELAATGRPKPLHHISSIAVFNEVGITSMGEDDPFAHVDRLIAGYDQTKWAAEAALRRARDHGLVVSALRPGGIGGHSRTGAYNPQDLSSGLISAFGRFRTVPAFRYLNVAPVDWVSRVAAAVVCEPDAWGFDYNLTGVPSTLDDVVRDMAFGGMHVRVQDWDEWRTDTLARLEAEPVPELGFLSRVLRSPTALKLCEATLGGPAAVAERTDALVEALGLPPAARYDAQAQLRTFEKLAGDGLGRLPGKGDQPYLWFSETTAGSVRALDGGTDDSPCSMSLTLSIASMYQLVKERRVDVTGEVTCPAVHARPLTVVHGDVWVRPDEGIPRHHGLKHQLLRYRLQLRDEDGELWWLEGRKYARARRDLWHQTRALTVEAGREGEPATLAGEVVVPADSYVRDQIDGIKVAPHLTGQEKRAAKLTWLAWFGLEMGRGLLGPFARAAADLLDLRRTPNLTEQHR
;
A
#
# COMPACT_ATOMS: atom_id res chain seq x y z
N MET A 1 -37.84 -21.76 32.42
CA MET A 1 -39.04 -22.42 31.85
C MET A 1 -40.28 -21.56 32.10
N ARG A 2 -40.31 -20.42 31.42
CA ARG A 2 -41.42 -19.61 30.94
C ARG A 2 -40.75 -18.50 30.11
N ASP A 3 -41.51 -17.88 29.21
CA ASP A 3 -41.08 -16.77 28.35
C ASP A 3 -40.09 -17.15 27.23
N ILE A 4 -40.54 -18.08 26.37
CA ILE A 4 -40.12 -18.20 24.96
C ILE A 4 -41.38 -18.52 24.15
N ASN A 5 -42.28 -17.54 23.91
CA ASN A 5 -43.48 -17.78 23.09
C ASN A 5 -44.20 -16.54 22.51
N GLU A 6 -43.62 -15.34 22.50
CA GLU A 6 -44.27 -14.15 21.89
C GLU A 6 -43.65 -13.70 20.55
N ASP A 7 -42.45 -14.15 20.17
CA ASP A 7 -41.80 -13.81 18.89
C ASP A 7 -42.38 -14.52 17.64
N ALA A 8 -43.37 -15.39 17.81
CA ALA A 8 -43.95 -16.17 16.72
C ALA A 8 -44.91 -15.38 15.81
N ALA A 9 -45.40 -14.22 16.25
CA ALA A 9 -46.37 -13.42 15.47
C ALA A 9 -45.71 -12.37 14.54
N ALA A 10 -44.54 -11.85 14.90
CA ALA A 10 -43.88 -10.77 14.15
C ALA A 10 -43.26 -11.26 12.82
N ASN A 11 -42.81 -12.51 12.74
CA ASN A 11 -42.11 -13.08 11.58
C ASN A 11 -43.01 -13.51 10.40
N ALA A 12 -44.34 -13.41 10.53
CA ALA A 12 -45.26 -13.76 9.45
C ALA A 12 -45.33 -12.67 8.36
N GLY A 13 -45.23 -11.39 8.73
CA GLY A 13 -45.33 -10.27 7.78
C GLY A 13 -44.11 -10.15 6.85
N GLN A 14 -42.91 -10.34 7.39
CA GLN A 14 -41.65 -10.15 6.63
C GLN A 14 -41.40 -11.23 5.57
N ARG A 15 -41.97 -12.44 5.72
CA ARG A 15 -41.88 -13.48 4.69
C ARG A 15 -42.71 -13.16 3.45
N ALA A 16 -43.90 -12.58 3.60
CA ALA A 16 -44.76 -12.21 2.48
C ALA A 16 -44.15 -11.08 1.62
N THR A 17 -43.34 -10.19 2.22
CA THR A 17 -42.65 -9.12 1.49
C THR A 17 -41.44 -9.62 0.71
N ALA A 18 -40.73 -10.64 1.22
CA ALA A 18 -39.59 -11.25 0.54
C ALA A 18 -40.01 -12.06 -0.70
N GLU A 19 -41.10 -12.83 -0.62
CA GLU A 19 -41.58 -13.67 -1.72
C GLU A 19 -42.16 -12.86 -2.90
N SER A 20 -42.48 -11.58 -2.72
CA SER A 20 -43.00 -10.72 -3.80
C SER A 20 -41.91 -10.03 -4.65
N ILE A 21 -40.62 -10.19 -4.32
CA ILE A 21 -39.50 -9.54 -5.02
C ILE A 21 -38.86 -10.46 -6.08
N GLU A 22 -39.06 -11.78 -5.99
CA GLU A 22 -38.51 -12.74 -6.97
C GLU A 22 -39.32 -12.84 -8.29
N GLY A 23 -40.47 -12.16 -8.39
CA GLY A 23 -41.31 -12.11 -9.59
C GLY A 23 -41.15 -10.80 -10.38
N GLY A 24 -40.28 -10.78 -11.39
CA GLY A 24 -39.93 -9.55 -12.13
C GLY A 24 -41.10 -8.88 -12.87
N GLY A 25 -41.20 -7.55 -12.75
CA GLY A 25 -42.17 -6.70 -13.47
C GLY A 25 -42.00 -5.21 -13.16
N GLU A 26 -41.45 -4.46 -14.13
CA GLU A 26 -41.38 -3.00 -14.32
C GLU A 26 -41.78 -2.01 -13.18
N GLY A 27 -40.80 -1.21 -12.73
CA GLY A 27 -40.95 0.24 -12.53
C GLY A 27 -41.75 0.77 -11.33
N LEU A 28 -41.07 1.02 -10.20
CA LEU A 28 -41.56 1.87 -9.09
C LEU A 28 -40.47 2.87 -8.66
N SER A 29 -40.85 4.07 -8.20
CA SER A 29 -39.90 5.10 -7.79
C SER A 29 -39.50 4.98 -6.31
N VAL A 30 -38.33 5.53 -5.95
CA VAL A 30 -37.83 5.55 -4.57
C VAL A 30 -38.80 6.26 -3.62
N THR A 31 -39.54 7.25 -4.12
CA THR A 31 -40.54 8.01 -3.36
C THR A 31 -41.73 7.15 -2.94
N ASP A 32 -42.15 6.21 -3.80
CA ASP A 32 -43.28 5.31 -3.52
C ASP A 32 -42.93 4.26 -2.45
N LEU A 33 -41.66 3.82 -2.43
CA LEU A 33 -41.13 2.91 -1.41
C LEU A 33 -41.07 3.58 -0.02
N LEU A 34 -40.69 4.85 0.05
CA LEU A 34 -40.63 5.60 1.31
C LEU A 34 -42.03 5.88 1.90
N ALA A 35 -43.03 6.12 1.04
CA ALA A 35 -44.41 6.34 1.47
C ALA A 35 -45.04 5.11 2.17
N MET A 36 -44.66 3.89 1.75
CA MET A 36 -45.14 2.65 2.39
C MET A 36 -44.52 2.37 3.76
N VAL A 37 -43.31 2.89 4.03
CA VAL A 37 -42.60 2.70 5.32
C VAL A 37 -43.08 3.68 6.40
N ALA A 38 -43.66 4.82 6.01
CA ALA A 38 -44.04 5.89 6.94
C ALA A 38 -45.27 5.59 7.84
N ASN A 39 -45.97 4.46 7.65
CA ASN A 39 -47.33 4.26 8.17
C ASN A 39 -47.41 3.42 9.47
N THR A 40 -46.47 3.59 10.40
CA THR A 40 -46.52 2.98 11.75
C THR A 40 -45.98 3.90 12.87
N ALA A 41 -46.76 4.91 13.26
CA ALA A 41 -46.62 5.62 14.55
C ALA A 41 -47.98 6.25 14.97
N PRO A 42 -48.29 6.37 16.28
CA PRO A 42 -49.63 6.74 16.78
C PRO A 42 -49.91 8.26 16.84
N GLU A 43 -51.19 8.59 17.06
CA GLU A 43 -51.84 9.90 16.90
C GLU A 43 -51.19 11.12 17.60
N ALA A 44 -51.29 12.28 16.94
CA ALA A 44 -51.00 13.61 17.48
C ALA A 44 -52.28 14.31 18.00
N PRO A 45 -52.17 15.21 19.01
CA PRO A 45 -53.32 15.97 19.53
C PRO A 45 -53.81 17.08 18.56
N PRO A 46 -55.07 17.55 18.71
CA PRO A 46 -55.77 18.25 17.64
C PRO A 46 -55.36 19.71 17.43
N ALA A 47 -55.51 20.16 16.18
CA ALA A 47 -55.06 21.46 15.68
C ALA A 47 -55.85 22.67 16.23
N ALA A 48 -55.12 23.78 16.42
CA ALA A 48 -55.68 25.10 16.70
C ALA A 48 -55.47 26.06 15.51
N ALA A 49 -56.57 26.42 14.85
CA ALA A 49 -56.81 27.55 13.94
C ALA A 49 -55.62 28.16 13.15
N VAL A 50 -55.63 27.90 11.83
CA VAL A 50 -54.86 28.65 10.82
C VAL A 50 -55.20 30.15 10.89
N ARG A 51 -54.18 31.01 11.12
CA ARG A 51 -54.23 32.41 10.70
C ARG A 51 -53.62 32.52 9.30
N ALA A 52 -54.26 33.28 8.43
CA ALA A 52 -53.77 33.52 7.07
C ALA A 52 -52.37 34.15 7.09
N ALA A 53 -51.52 33.72 6.16
CA ALA A 53 -50.16 34.23 6.01
C ALA A 53 -50.17 35.74 5.71
N PRO A 54 -49.23 36.52 6.28
CA PRO A 54 -48.87 37.81 5.70
C PRO A 54 -48.29 37.61 4.29
N ALA A 55 -48.32 38.65 3.47
CA ALA A 55 -47.61 38.66 2.19
C ALA A 55 -46.10 38.43 2.42
N ALA A 56 -45.41 37.96 1.38
CA ALA A 56 -43.97 37.75 1.42
C ALA A 56 -43.24 39.08 1.72
N ASP A 57 -42.79 39.25 2.96
CA ASP A 57 -41.63 40.09 3.24
C ASP A 57 -40.44 39.48 2.50
N GLU A 58 -39.61 40.33 1.88
CA GLU A 58 -38.32 39.93 1.33
C GLU A 58 -37.48 39.36 2.49
N ALA A 59 -37.29 38.04 2.51
CA ALA A 59 -36.35 37.42 3.42
C ALA A 59 -34.98 38.07 3.18
N PRO A 60 -34.33 38.67 4.20
CA PRO A 60 -33.07 39.35 4.00
C PRO A 60 -32.06 38.34 3.45
N VAL A 61 -31.38 38.72 2.36
CA VAL A 61 -30.28 37.96 1.77
C VAL A 61 -29.35 37.51 2.91
N PRO A 62 -28.97 36.21 3.00
CA PRO A 62 -28.24 35.74 4.17
C PRO A 62 -26.91 36.49 4.28
N ASP A 63 -26.72 37.23 5.38
CA ASP A 63 -25.42 37.78 5.72
C ASP A 63 -24.43 36.62 5.87
N VAL A 64 -23.28 36.72 5.18
CA VAL A 64 -22.15 35.79 5.26
C VAL A 64 -21.85 35.43 6.72
N ASN A 65 -21.89 36.39 7.64
CA ASN A 65 -21.62 36.15 9.07
C ASN A 65 -22.73 35.34 9.76
N GLY A 66 -23.99 35.56 9.37
CA GLY A 66 -25.14 34.81 9.88
C GLY A 66 -25.14 33.36 9.40
N LEU A 67 -24.87 33.14 8.12
CA LEU A 67 -24.71 31.80 7.54
C LEU A 67 -23.50 31.08 8.14
N ALA A 68 -22.35 31.76 8.28
CA ALA A 68 -21.16 31.19 8.91
C ALA A 68 -21.39 30.81 10.38
N ALA A 69 -22.18 31.59 11.13
CA ALA A 69 -22.57 31.23 12.50
C ALA A 69 -23.49 30.00 12.54
N ALA A 70 -24.41 29.85 11.58
CA ALA A 70 -25.25 28.66 11.46
C ALA A 70 -24.43 27.40 11.10
N ILE A 71 -23.52 27.50 10.12
CA ILE A 71 -22.59 26.42 9.74
C ILE A 71 -21.68 26.06 10.92
N ALA A 72 -21.16 27.03 11.68
CA ALA A 72 -20.36 26.77 12.88
C ALA A 72 -21.14 26.04 13.99
N GLY A 73 -22.44 26.33 14.13
CA GLY A 73 -23.34 25.65 15.06
C GLY A 73 -23.65 24.21 14.66
N ALA A 74 -23.81 23.93 13.37
CA ALA A 74 -23.92 22.57 12.82
C ALA A 74 -22.61 21.79 13.02
N ALA A 75 -21.49 22.35 12.55
CA ALA A 75 -20.16 21.76 12.66
C ALA A 75 -19.77 21.43 14.12
N GLY A 76 -20.16 22.28 15.08
CA GLY A 76 -19.93 22.06 16.51
C GLY A 76 -20.44 20.72 17.04
N ARG A 77 -21.53 20.17 16.49
CA ARG A 77 -22.12 18.88 16.91
C ARG A 77 -21.16 17.69 16.73
N TYR A 78 -20.24 17.78 15.76
CA TYR A 78 -19.31 16.72 15.37
C TYR A 78 -17.90 16.84 15.99
N LEU A 79 -17.71 17.81 16.89
CA LEU A 79 -16.41 18.16 17.46
C LEU A 79 -16.30 17.78 18.94
N PRO A 80 -15.11 17.38 19.44
CA PRO A 80 -14.93 17.03 20.85
C PRO A 80 -15.26 18.15 21.85
N GLU A 81 -15.15 19.42 21.45
CA GLU A 81 -15.51 20.58 22.28
C GLU A 81 -16.99 21.00 22.13
N GLY A 82 -17.76 20.39 21.23
CA GLY A 82 -19.17 20.73 20.98
C GLY A 82 -19.40 22.10 20.31
N ARG A 83 -18.35 22.74 19.80
CA ARG A 83 -18.38 24.12 19.28
C ARG A 83 -17.29 24.36 18.23
N LEU A 84 -17.56 25.26 17.29
CA LEU A 84 -16.58 25.79 16.33
C LEU A 84 -16.68 27.33 16.28
N SER A 85 -15.57 28.02 16.00
CA SER A 85 -15.58 29.45 15.68
C SER A 85 -15.75 29.63 14.16
N PRO A 86 -16.46 30.66 13.66
CA PRO A 86 -16.64 30.87 12.22
C PRO A 86 -15.34 30.93 11.39
N ASP A 87 -14.23 31.38 12.01
CA ASP A 87 -12.91 31.47 11.38
C ASP A 87 -12.00 30.25 11.64
N ALA A 88 -12.44 29.29 12.46
CA ALA A 88 -11.66 28.10 12.79
C ALA A 88 -11.97 26.96 11.80
N ASP A 89 -10.91 26.30 11.31
CA ASP A 89 -11.04 25.13 10.43
C ASP A 89 -11.60 23.93 11.23
N PHE A 90 -12.62 23.29 10.65
CA PHE A 90 -13.32 22.15 11.24
C PHE A 90 -12.38 20.97 11.56
N PHE A 91 -11.44 20.67 10.67
CA PHE A 91 -10.54 19.53 10.84
C PHE A 91 -9.47 19.83 11.90
N ASP A 92 -8.95 21.07 11.95
CA ASP A 92 -8.02 21.49 13.01
C ASP A 92 -8.68 21.48 14.41
N ALA A 93 -10.00 21.70 14.49
CA ALA A 93 -10.80 21.54 15.70
C ALA A 93 -11.10 20.07 16.08
N GLY A 94 -10.69 19.10 15.25
CA GLY A 94 -10.83 17.66 15.51
C GLY A 94 -11.93 16.96 14.70
N GLY A 95 -12.53 17.65 13.71
CA GLY A 95 -13.44 17.04 12.74
C GLY A 95 -12.73 16.00 11.88
N SER A 96 -13.43 14.92 11.53
CA SER A 96 -12.91 13.88 10.64
C SER A 96 -13.47 14.05 9.22
N SER A 97 -12.83 13.43 8.23
CA SER A 97 -13.35 13.35 6.87
C SER A 97 -14.58 12.44 6.71
N VAL A 98 -15.04 11.78 7.78
CA VAL A 98 -16.38 11.17 7.85
C VAL A 98 -17.38 12.22 8.35
N HIS A 99 -17.04 12.92 9.43
CA HIS A 99 -17.88 13.98 9.98
C HIS A 99 -18.12 15.13 8.98
N ALA A 100 -17.18 15.38 8.07
CA ALA A 100 -17.36 16.38 7.00
C ALA A 100 -18.48 15.99 6.01
N VAL A 101 -18.64 14.68 5.73
CA VAL A 101 -19.73 14.17 4.87
C VAL A 101 -21.07 14.24 5.61
N GLU A 102 -21.07 13.88 6.89
CA GLU A 102 -22.25 13.99 7.77
C GLU A 102 -22.69 15.46 7.93
N LEU A 103 -21.72 16.37 8.08
CA LEU A 103 -21.94 17.82 8.13
C LEU A 103 -22.52 18.34 6.82
N ALA A 104 -21.96 17.99 5.66
CA ALA A 104 -22.51 18.44 4.36
C ALA A 104 -23.98 18.02 4.19
N ALA A 105 -24.30 16.75 4.48
CA ALA A 105 -25.67 16.24 4.44
C ALA A 105 -26.60 16.88 5.49
N GLU A 106 -26.08 17.29 6.66
CA GLU A 106 -26.82 18.07 7.64
C GLU A 106 -27.09 19.50 7.17
N LEU A 107 -26.11 20.17 6.55
CA LEU A 107 -26.25 21.54 6.05
C LEU A 107 -27.29 21.61 4.91
N GLU A 108 -27.27 20.64 4.00
CA GLU A 108 -28.29 20.49 2.96
C GLU A 108 -29.69 20.32 3.57
N ARG A 109 -29.85 19.37 4.51
CA ARG A 109 -31.15 19.01 5.11
C ARG A 109 -31.71 20.06 6.06
N ASP A 110 -30.88 20.60 6.95
CA ASP A 110 -31.30 21.46 8.07
C ASP A 110 -31.29 22.96 7.68
N LEU A 111 -30.44 23.38 6.72
CA LEU A 111 -30.27 24.78 6.31
C LEU A 111 -30.57 25.04 4.82
N GLY A 112 -30.74 24.02 3.98
CA GLY A 112 -30.86 24.18 2.53
C GLY A 112 -29.53 24.55 1.84
N VAL A 113 -28.41 24.28 2.51
CA VAL A 113 -27.06 24.70 2.10
C VAL A 113 -26.33 23.50 1.49
N GLU A 114 -26.58 23.28 0.20
CA GLU A 114 -25.89 22.27 -0.61
C GLU A 114 -24.43 22.69 -0.86
N LEU A 115 -23.46 21.92 -0.37
CA LEU A 115 -22.03 22.17 -0.53
C LEU A 115 -21.36 20.99 -1.24
N ASP A 116 -20.49 21.28 -2.21
CA ASP A 116 -19.59 20.27 -2.75
C ASP A 116 -18.60 19.81 -1.67
N LEU A 117 -18.42 18.51 -1.53
CA LEU A 117 -17.45 17.93 -0.61
C LEU A 117 -16.02 18.35 -0.95
N ASP A 118 -15.66 18.48 -2.23
CA ASP A 118 -14.32 18.94 -2.65
C ASP A 118 -14.09 20.43 -2.29
N ASP A 119 -15.13 21.21 -1.99
CA ASP A 119 -15.04 22.55 -1.38
C ASP A 119 -15.00 22.52 0.15
N VAL A 120 -15.79 21.65 0.79
CA VAL A 120 -15.67 21.41 2.25
C VAL A 120 -14.27 20.92 2.61
N PHE A 121 -13.69 20.02 1.84
CA PHE A 121 -12.33 19.55 2.08
C PHE A 121 -11.26 20.60 1.76
N ALA A 122 -11.52 21.56 0.87
CA ALA A 122 -10.58 22.62 0.56
C ALA A 122 -10.29 23.51 1.78
N ASP A 123 -11.37 24.06 2.34
CA ASP A 123 -11.36 25.02 3.44
C ASP A 123 -12.64 24.89 4.26
N ALA A 124 -12.59 24.11 5.34
CA ALA A 124 -13.76 23.83 6.18
C ALA A 124 -14.03 24.92 7.25
N ARG A 125 -13.52 26.14 7.06
CA ARG A 125 -13.90 27.30 7.88
C ARG A 125 -15.35 27.69 7.55
N PRO A 126 -16.26 27.78 8.54
CA PRO A 126 -17.65 28.17 8.30
C PRO A 126 -17.81 29.50 7.53
N ILE A 127 -16.91 30.46 7.72
CA ILE A 127 -16.90 31.73 6.99
C ILE A 127 -16.56 31.57 5.50
N SER A 128 -15.68 30.63 5.14
CA SER A 128 -15.32 30.33 3.75
C SER A 128 -16.44 29.59 3.03
N LEU A 129 -17.03 28.57 3.68
CA LEU A 129 -18.17 27.82 3.16
C LEU A 129 -19.39 28.73 2.93
N ALA A 130 -19.67 29.64 3.87
CA ALA A 130 -20.74 30.64 3.73
C ALA A 130 -20.53 31.55 2.51
N ARG A 131 -19.30 32.04 2.27
CA ARG A 131 -18.98 32.87 1.09
C ARG A 131 -19.18 32.09 -0.21
N ARG A 132 -18.51 30.94 -0.35
CA ARG A 132 -18.57 30.13 -1.58
C ARG A 132 -20.01 29.74 -1.93
N TRP A 133 -20.81 29.37 -0.94
CA TRP A 133 -22.23 29.05 -1.16
C TRP A 133 -23.05 30.27 -1.63
N LEU A 134 -22.86 31.43 -1.00
CA LEU A 134 -23.56 32.66 -1.39
C LEU A 134 -23.10 33.16 -2.78
N GLU A 135 -21.84 32.99 -3.13
CA GLU A 135 -21.28 33.30 -4.45
C GLU A 135 -21.87 32.35 -5.52
N ALA A 136 -21.87 31.04 -5.27
CA ALA A 136 -22.47 30.04 -6.16
C ALA A 136 -23.99 30.23 -6.33
N ALA A 137 -24.69 30.65 -5.29
CA ALA A 137 -26.11 30.99 -5.32
C ALA A 137 -26.42 32.36 -5.98
N GLY A 138 -25.40 33.17 -6.31
CA GLY A 138 -25.57 34.51 -6.88
C GLY A 138 -26.14 35.54 -5.87
N LEU A 139 -25.98 35.28 -4.58
CA LEU A 139 -26.58 36.03 -3.47
C LEU A 139 -25.62 37.06 -2.82
N THR A 140 -24.41 37.24 -3.34
CA THR A 140 -23.47 38.24 -2.80
C THR A 140 -23.86 39.67 -3.15
N THR A 141 -24.14 40.49 -2.13
CA THR A 141 -24.17 41.95 -2.29
C THR A 141 -22.77 42.52 -2.19
N ASP A 142 -22.25 43.01 -3.31
CA ASP A 142 -20.93 43.65 -3.38
C ASP A 142 -20.98 45.02 -2.67
N ALA A 143 -20.67 45.03 -1.37
CA ALA A 143 -20.65 46.21 -0.51
C ALA A 143 -19.25 46.84 -0.44
N THR A 144 -18.71 47.25 -1.58
CA THR A 144 -17.42 47.94 -1.65
C THR A 144 -17.51 49.34 -0.99
N PRO A 145 -16.74 49.66 0.06
CA PRO A 145 -16.80 50.96 0.71
C PRO A 145 -16.10 52.06 -0.10
N GLY A 146 -16.79 52.59 -1.11
CA GLY A 146 -16.55 53.94 -1.64
C GLY A 146 -15.59 54.08 -2.83
N SER A 147 -16.15 54.13 -4.04
CA SER A 147 -15.61 54.95 -5.12
C SER A 147 -16.75 55.71 -5.82
N LEU A 148 -16.63 57.04 -5.89
CA LEU A 148 -17.63 57.93 -6.51
C LEU A 148 -17.72 57.71 -8.04
N PRO A 149 -18.89 57.93 -8.66
CA PRO A 149 -19.11 57.52 -10.04
C PRO A 149 -18.43 58.45 -11.05
N HIS A 150 -17.64 57.88 -11.96
CA HIS A 150 -17.24 58.55 -13.19
C HIS A 150 -18.00 58.01 -14.39
N THR A 151 -18.73 58.91 -15.04
CA THR A 151 -19.57 58.69 -16.22
C THR A 151 -18.80 58.19 -17.43
N THR A 152 -19.32 57.16 -18.08
CA THR A 152 -18.83 56.66 -19.38
C THR A 152 -19.06 57.68 -20.49
N THR A 153 -18.02 58.05 -21.21
CA THR A 153 -18.14 58.60 -22.58
C THR A 153 -17.16 57.88 -23.51
N SER A 154 -17.71 57.25 -24.56
CA SER A 154 -16.94 56.62 -25.62
C SER A 154 -16.64 57.63 -26.73
N HIS A 155 -15.39 57.70 -27.20
CA HIS A 155 -15.03 57.73 -28.63
C HIS A 155 -13.50 57.82 -28.85
N MET A 156 -12.98 57.03 -29.81
CA MET A 156 -11.66 57.16 -30.44
C MET A 156 -11.62 58.33 -31.48
N PRO A 157 -10.51 58.63 -32.21
CA PRO A 157 -9.10 58.20 -32.11
C PRO A 157 -8.04 59.35 -32.10
N ALA A 158 -6.77 59.03 -31.81
CA ALA A 158 -5.58 59.83 -32.19
C ALA A 158 -4.41 58.86 -32.48
N VAL A 159 -3.85 58.78 -33.70
CA VAL A 159 -2.85 59.66 -34.36
C VAL A 159 -1.41 59.43 -33.88
N THR A 160 -0.50 59.38 -34.85
CA THR A 160 0.86 58.79 -34.82
C THR A 160 1.98 59.72 -34.34
N SER A 161 2.87 59.20 -33.48
CA SER A 161 4.34 59.39 -33.47
C SER A 161 4.93 58.57 -32.30
N GLY A 162 6.17 58.07 -32.29
CA GLY A 162 7.23 58.09 -33.31
C GLY A 162 8.64 58.13 -32.69
N ALA A 163 9.14 57.00 -32.16
CA ALA A 163 10.56 56.83 -31.77
C ALA A 163 10.95 55.35 -31.65
N THR A 164 12.16 54.98 -32.08
CA THR A 164 12.72 53.62 -32.07
C THR A 164 13.55 53.30 -30.81
N PRO A 165 13.76 52.02 -30.46
CA PRO A 165 14.42 51.62 -29.21
C PRO A 165 15.96 51.62 -29.30
N GLY A 166 16.61 52.01 -28.20
CA GLY A 166 18.05 51.86 -27.97
C GLY A 166 18.35 50.66 -27.09
N ALA A 167 19.32 49.83 -27.50
CA ALA A 167 19.81 48.67 -26.76
C ALA A 167 21.23 48.89 -26.20
N VAL A 168 21.86 47.81 -25.70
CA VAL A 168 23.30 47.65 -25.33
C VAL A 168 23.64 48.02 -23.86
N PRO A 169 24.60 47.34 -23.16
CA PRO A 169 25.35 46.11 -23.46
C PRO A 169 25.20 44.94 -22.46
N ALA A 170 25.55 43.73 -22.90
CA ALA A 170 26.02 42.65 -22.03
C ALA A 170 27.56 42.74 -21.84
N VAL A 171 28.06 42.31 -20.68
CA VAL A 171 29.50 42.36 -20.32
C VAL A 171 30.15 40.98 -20.49
N THR A 172 31.36 40.97 -21.06
CA THR A 172 32.27 39.81 -21.12
C THR A 172 33.49 40.05 -20.24
N PRO A 173 34.21 38.98 -19.81
CA PRO A 173 35.63 39.06 -19.52
C PRO A 173 36.48 38.25 -20.51
N ALA A 174 37.75 38.63 -20.62
CA ALA A 174 38.66 38.27 -21.71
C ALA A 174 39.43 36.94 -21.51
N ALA A 175 40.06 36.48 -22.59
CA ALA A 175 41.01 35.35 -22.62
C ALA A 175 42.35 35.76 -23.26
N VAL A 176 43.48 35.22 -22.78
CA VAL A 176 44.83 35.22 -23.41
C VAL A 176 45.68 34.09 -22.78
N PRO A 177 46.84 33.69 -23.35
CA PRO A 177 47.11 32.84 -24.53
C PRO A 177 47.44 31.38 -24.10
N GLY A 178 47.74 30.36 -24.94
CA GLY A 178 48.06 30.25 -26.37
C GLY A 178 49.32 29.37 -26.55
N GLY A 179 49.22 28.26 -27.30
CA GLY A 179 50.35 27.33 -27.56
C GLY A 179 49.97 26.20 -28.52
N SER A 180 50.73 26.00 -29.60
CA SER A 180 50.40 25.15 -30.77
C SER A 180 51.24 23.85 -30.84
N PRO A 181 50.89 22.86 -31.73
CA PRO A 181 51.13 21.44 -31.44
C PRO A 181 52.19 20.69 -32.28
N VAL A 182 52.62 19.53 -31.76
CA VAL A 182 53.26 18.36 -32.43
C VAL A 182 52.94 17.12 -31.57
N GLY A 183 52.71 15.88 -32.06
CA GLY A 183 52.50 15.38 -33.42
C GLY A 183 52.88 13.89 -33.60
N SER A 184 52.09 13.12 -34.39
CA SER A 184 52.33 11.70 -34.82
C SER A 184 52.12 10.59 -33.74
N ALA A 185 51.78 9.32 -34.03
CA ALA A 185 51.56 8.60 -35.30
C ALA A 185 50.69 7.31 -35.16
N SER A 186 50.13 6.81 -36.29
CA SER A 186 49.78 5.39 -36.62
C SER A 186 48.68 4.63 -35.82
N ALA A 187 47.86 3.73 -36.41
CA ALA A 187 47.68 3.30 -37.81
C ALA A 187 46.31 2.61 -38.04
N ALA A 188 45.80 2.65 -39.29
CA ALA A 188 45.05 1.63 -40.09
C ALA A 188 43.98 0.70 -39.43
N SER A 189 42.91 0.20 -40.07
CA SER A 189 42.25 0.33 -41.41
C SER A 189 41.01 -0.62 -41.37
N GLY A 190 39.92 -0.49 -42.13
CA GLY A 190 39.52 0.50 -43.13
C GLY A 190 38.04 0.30 -43.56
N GLU A 191 37.58 1.17 -44.47
CA GLU A 191 36.68 0.97 -45.66
C GLU A 191 35.47 0.00 -45.58
N GLY A 192 34.27 0.30 -46.11
CA GLY A 192 33.75 1.51 -46.79
C GLY A 192 32.52 1.17 -47.67
N GLY A 193 31.59 2.13 -47.92
CA GLY A 193 30.55 1.99 -48.97
C GLY A 193 29.11 2.49 -48.66
N ARG A 194 28.56 3.30 -49.58
CA ARG A 194 27.17 3.83 -49.70
C ARG A 194 26.86 3.96 -51.22
N PRO A 195 25.62 4.19 -51.72
CA PRO A 195 24.29 3.68 -51.32
C PRO A 195 23.32 3.32 -52.50
N ALA A 196 22.10 2.82 -52.17
CA ALA A 196 20.82 2.94 -52.94
C ALA A 196 20.58 2.04 -54.21
N PRO A 197 19.35 1.99 -54.80
CA PRO A 197 18.17 1.29 -54.25
C PRO A 197 17.38 0.40 -55.27
N GLY A 198 16.43 -0.44 -54.82
CA GLY A 198 15.45 -1.10 -55.71
C GLY A 198 14.56 -2.20 -55.10
N ALA A 199 13.24 -2.10 -55.29
CA ALA A 199 12.22 -3.14 -55.04
C ALA A 199 11.87 -3.86 -56.40
N PRO A 200 11.05 -4.95 -56.51
CA PRO A 200 9.83 -5.28 -55.75
C PRO A 200 9.61 -6.78 -55.38
N ALA A 201 8.43 -7.11 -54.84
CA ALA A 201 8.03 -8.44 -54.36
C ALA A 201 7.15 -9.27 -55.35
N PRO A 202 7.06 -10.61 -55.19
CA PRO A 202 6.11 -11.51 -55.87
C PRO A 202 5.18 -12.28 -54.87
N PRO A 203 4.17 -13.09 -55.27
CA PRO A 203 2.78 -12.80 -54.86
C PRO A 203 1.99 -13.95 -54.18
N ALA A 204 0.74 -13.64 -53.81
CA ALA A 204 -0.22 -14.57 -53.20
C ALA A 204 -0.96 -15.46 -54.22
N PHE A 205 -1.52 -16.58 -53.75
CA PHE A 205 -2.46 -17.43 -54.50
C PHE A 205 -3.64 -17.85 -53.62
N ALA A 206 -4.84 -17.89 -54.21
CA ALA A 206 -6.06 -18.39 -53.59
C ALA A 206 -6.86 -19.24 -54.60
N ALA A 207 -7.36 -20.40 -54.15
CA ALA A 207 -8.39 -21.17 -54.84
C ALA A 207 -9.07 -22.10 -53.81
N GLY A 208 -10.39 -22.24 -53.85
CA GLY A 208 -11.15 -23.06 -52.89
C GLY A 208 -12.01 -24.14 -53.56
N THR A 209 -12.51 -25.09 -52.77
CA THR A 209 -13.58 -26.05 -53.13
C THR A 209 -14.27 -26.62 -51.87
N ARG A 210 -15.53 -27.04 -52.02
CA ARG A 210 -16.44 -27.74 -51.07
C ARG A 210 -17.62 -28.32 -51.88
N PRO A 211 -18.51 -29.20 -51.37
CA PRO A 211 -18.37 -30.24 -50.32
C PRO A 211 -19.07 -31.60 -50.68
N VAL A 212 -18.87 -32.66 -49.88
CA VAL A 212 -19.76 -33.87 -49.76
C VAL A 212 -19.69 -34.38 -48.29
N PRO A 213 -20.75 -34.96 -47.65
CA PRO A 213 -20.92 -34.89 -46.18
C PRO A 213 -20.91 -36.20 -45.35
N ALA A 214 -20.79 -36.01 -44.02
CA ALA A 214 -21.22 -36.87 -42.89
C ALA A 214 -20.43 -38.17 -42.58
N PRO A 215 -20.37 -38.66 -41.30
CA PRO A 215 -21.26 -38.34 -40.17
C PRO A 215 -20.64 -37.94 -38.80
N GLY A 216 -21.43 -37.18 -38.04
CA GLY A 216 -21.66 -37.37 -36.60
C GLY A 216 -20.49 -37.39 -35.60
N VAL A 217 -19.99 -36.21 -35.19
CA VAL A 217 -19.33 -36.03 -33.88
C VAL A 217 -19.87 -34.73 -33.27
N ASN A 218 -20.30 -34.77 -32.00
CA ASN A 218 -20.75 -33.58 -31.27
C ASN A 218 -19.60 -32.57 -31.15
N PRO A 219 -19.82 -31.26 -31.38
CA PRO A 219 -18.75 -30.28 -31.33
C PRO A 219 -18.22 -30.14 -29.89
N VAL A 220 -16.93 -30.46 -29.73
CA VAL A 220 -16.14 -30.02 -28.58
C VAL A 220 -16.17 -28.48 -28.54
N PRO A 221 -16.41 -27.82 -27.39
CA PRO A 221 -16.35 -26.37 -27.31
C PRO A 221 -14.95 -25.89 -27.74
N ALA A 222 -14.91 -24.89 -28.61
CA ALA A 222 -13.65 -24.41 -29.16
C ALA A 222 -12.72 -23.94 -28.01
N PRO A 223 -11.41 -24.28 -28.05
CA PRO A 223 -10.48 -23.75 -27.08
C PRO A 223 -10.47 -22.23 -27.16
N TRP A 224 -10.70 -21.58 -26.02
CA TRP A 224 -10.65 -20.13 -25.92
C TRP A 224 -9.27 -19.64 -26.35
N THR A 225 -9.20 -18.99 -27.51
CA THR A 225 -8.04 -18.18 -27.89
C THR A 225 -8.05 -16.95 -26.99
N PRO A 226 -7.02 -16.71 -26.16
CA PRO A 226 -6.87 -15.41 -25.53
C PRO A 226 -6.85 -14.33 -26.62
N PRO A 227 -7.41 -13.13 -26.37
CA PRO A 227 -7.09 -12.00 -27.20
C PRO A 227 -5.57 -11.84 -27.25
N PRO A 228 -4.98 -11.36 -28.36
CA PRO A 228 -3.57 -11.01 -28.35
C PRO A 228 -3.30 -10.09 -27.17
N VAL A 229 -2.17 -10.27 -26.50
CA VAL A 229 -1.69 -9.27 -25.54
C VAL A 229 -1.41 -8.02 -26.34
N THR A 230 -2.41 -7.15 -26.43
CA THR A 230 -2.21 -5.75 -26.77
C THR A 230 -1.13 -5.27 -25.83
N THR A 231 -0.02 -4.76 -26.37
CA THR A 231 0.89 -3.93 -25.60
C THR A 231 0.02 -2.80 -25.07
N LEU A 232 -0.40 -2.87 -23.80
CA LEU A 232 -1.14 -1.79 -23.19
C LEU A 232 -0.25 -0.57 -23.35
N ALA A 233 -0.75 0.43 -24.07
CA ALA A 233 -0.09 1.72 -24.10
C ALA A 233 0.07 2.14 -22.63
N LEU A 234 1.24 2.66 -22.27
CA LEU A 234 1.35 3.41 -21.03
C LEU A 234 0.23 4.47 -21.05
N PRO A 235 -0.49 4.69 -19.95
CA PRO A 235 -1.67 5.55 -19.95
C PRO A 235 -1.34 6.90 -20.60
N GLU A 236 -1.99 7.17 -21.75
CA GLU A 236 -2.00 8.48 -22.36
C GLU A 236 -2.94 9.36 -21.53
N PHE A 237 -2.46 9.79 -20.36
CA PHE A 237 -3.12 10.82 -19.57
C PHE A 237 -3.31 12.05 -20.47
N PRO A 238 -4.55 12.54 -20.69
CA PRO A 238 -4.79 13.68 -21.56
C PRO A 238 -4.00 14.91 -21.10
N LEU A 239 -2.97 15.26 -21.87
CA LEU A 239 -2.27 16.52 -21.68
C LEU A 239 -3.20 17.64 -22.19
N HIS A 240 -3.74 18.39 -21.22
CA HIS A 240 -4.70 19.49 -21.37
C HIS A 240 -6.16 19.03 -21.51
N ASP A 241 -6.78 18.83 -20.34
CA ASP A 241 -8.19 19.15 -20.12
C ASP A 241 -8.23 20.45 -19.31
N ASP A 242 -8.85 21.52 -19.84
CA ASP A 242 -9.06 22.80 -19.14
C ASP A 242 -10.26 22.72 -18.16
N GLY A 243 -10.79 21.52 -17.91
CA GLY A 243 -11.85 21.25 -16.93
C GLY A 243 -11.48 21.61 -15.48
N PRO A 244 -12.45 21.59 -14.55
CA PRO A 244 -12.19 21.83 -13.14
C PRO A 244 -11.19 20.81 -12.57
N HIS A 245 -10.38 21.24 -11.59
CA HIS A 245 -9.26 20.47 -11.00
C HIS A 245 -8.08 20.20 -11.96
N SER A 246 -7.95 20.95 -13.06
CA SER A 246 -6.76 20.99 -13.92
C SER A 246 -5.62 21.87 -13.38
N HIS A 247 -5.96 22.86 -12.55
CA HIS A 247 -5.05 23.83 -11.96
C HIS A 247 -5.31 24.03 -10.46
N ALA A 248 -4.30 24.50 -9.73
CA ALA A 248 -4.43 24.92 -8.34
C ALA A 248 -5.44 26.08 -8.21
N ARG A 249 -6.23 26.11 -7.12
CA ARG A 249 -7.15 27.23 -6.84
C ARG A 249 -6.34 28.52 -6.64
N GLN A 250 -6.83 29.65 -7.17
CA GLN A 250 -6.15 30.95 -7.03
C GLN A 250 -5.95 31.36 -5.56
N GLU A 251 -6.94 31.09 -4.70
CA GLU A 251 -6.85 31.35 -3.26
C GLU A 251 -5.69 30.59 -2.59
N ASP A 252 -5.43 29.35 -3.02
CA ASP A 252 -4.33 28.54 -2.51
C ASP A 252 -2.99 29.05 -3.04
N LEU A 253 -2.91 29.45 -4.32
CA LEU A 253 -1.71 30.08 -4.91
C LEU A 253 -1.33 31.39 -4.19
N ASP A 254 -2.28 32.29 -3.98
CA ASP A 254 -2.06 33.56 -3.29
C ASP A 254 -1.59 33.32 -1.84
N GLN A 255 -2.18 32.33 -1.15
CA GLN A 255 -1.78 31.97 0.20
C GLN A 255 -0.39 31.31 0.26
N ILE A 256 -0.05 30.43 -0.70
CA ILE A 256 1.28 29.84 -0.84
C ILE A 256 2.33 30.95 -1.00
N LEU A 257 2.10 31.90 -1.92
CA LEU A 257 3.02 33.03 -2.13
C LEU A 257 3.21 33.88 -0.87
N ALA A 258 2.12 34.14 -0.13
CA ALA A 258 2.18 34.84 1.15
C ALA A 258 2.96 34.05 2.23
N ASP A 259 2.89 32.71 2.21
CA ASP A 259 3.61 31.85 3.16
C ASP A 259 5.11 31.74 2.83
N LEU A 260 5.48 31.70 1.54
CA LEU A 260 6.88 31.77 1.12
C LEU A 260 7.55 33.05 1.63
N ALA A 261 6.83 34.17 1.61
CA ALA A 261 7.31 35.46 2.13
C ALA A 261 7.45 35.52 3.67
N LEU A 262 7.02 34.49 4.41
CA LEU A 262 7.32 34.36 5.85
C LEU A 262 8.74 33.85 6.10
N ALA A 263 9.29 33.02 5.20
CA ALA A 263 10.69 32.59 5.29
C ALA A 263 11.65 33.79 5.20
N ASP A 264 11.29 34.79 4.38
CA ASP A 264 12.05 36.02 4.20
C ASP A 264 12.13 36.87 5.50
N ARG A 265 11.34 36.54 6.54
CA ARG A 265 11.35 37.19 7.87
C ARG A 265 12.21 36.47 8.91
N LEU A 266 12.72 35.27 8.61
CA LEU A 266 13.59 34.53 9.51
C LEU A 266 14.92 35.29 9.70
N PRO A 267 15.49 35.31 10.92
CA PRO A 267 16.73 36.03 11.16
C PRO A 267 17.91 35.35 10.46
N PHE A 268 18.81 36.16 9.88
CA PHE A 268 20.07 35.66 9.34
C PHE A 268 20.87 34.93 10.41
N THR A 269 21.34 33.73 10.09
CA THR A 269 22.11 32.91 11.03
C THR A 269 23.51 32.60 10.51
N ARG A 270 24.39 32.24 11.45
CA ARG A 270 25.69 31.63 11.12
C ARG A 270 25.46 30.14 10.93
N SER A 271 26.30 29.51 10.09
CA SER A 271 26.31 28.05 9.99
C SER A 271 26.48 27.40 11.37
N PRO A 272 25.77 26.30 11.66
CA PRO A 272 26.00 25.50 12.86
C PRO A 272 27.41 24.91 12.84
N GLU A 273 27.87 24.50 14.02
CA GLU A 273 29.13 23.77 14.14
C GLU A 273 28.96 22.36 13.57
N PRO A 274 29.82 21.88 12.65
CA PRO A 274 29.67 20.59 11.99
C PRO A 274 30.12 19.44 12.93
N LEU A 275 29.29 19.15 13.93
CA LEU A 275 29.51 18.08 14.91
C LEU A 275 28.28 17.18 15.01
N PRO A 276 28.43 15.85 15.17
CA PRO A 276 27.32 14.95 15.41
C PRO A 276 26.46 15.41 16.60
N PRO A 277 25.13 15.52 16.44
CA PRO A 277 24.27 16.18 17.42
C PRO A 277 24.11 15.33 18.69
N ARG A 278 24.12 15.97 19.86
CA ARG A 278 23.94 15.31 21.16
C ARG A 278 22.56 15.55 21.75
N ARG A 279 21.87 16.61 21.34
CA ARG A 279 20.49 16.95 21.73
C ARG A 279 19.67 17.25 20.48
N ILE A 280 18.71 16.38 20.17
CA ILE A 280 17.88 16.46 18.96
C ILE A 280 16.43 16.73 19.36
N LEU A 281 15.77 17.68 18.70
CA LEU A 281 14.31 17.81 18.76
C LEU A 281 13.70 17.00 17.61
N LEU A 282 12.85 16.02 17.94
CA LEU A 282 12.12 15.21 16.97
C LEU A 282 10.62 15.54 17.07
N THR A 283 10.04 16.07 15.99
CA THR A 283 8.58 16.15 15.86
C THR A 283 8.05 14.87 15.19
N GLY A 284 6.79 14.51 15.45
CA GLY A 284 6.14 13.41 14.73
C GLY A 284 6.53 12.00 15.19
N ALA A 285 7.20 11.86 16.33
CA ALA A 285 7.61 10.57 16.92
C ALA A 285 6.44 9.58 17.16
N THR A 286 5.19 10.06 17.19
CA THR A 286 3.97 9.24 17.27
C THR A 286 3.45 8.73 15.92
N GLY A 287 4.00 9.21 14.80
CA GLY A 287 3.65 8.73 13.45
C GLY A 287 4.53 7.55 13.03
N PHE A 288 4.16 6.89 11.92
CA PHE A 288 4.84 5.69 11.43
C PHE A 288 6.35 5.91 11.23
N LEU A 289 6.75 6.74 10.24
CA LEU A 289 8.17 7.03 10.00
C LEU A 289 8.87 7.63 11.23
N GLY A 290 8.21 8.54 11.97
CA GLY A 290 8.81 9.21 13.13
C GLY A 290 9.14 8.25 14.29
N GLY A 291 8.31 7.21 14.50
CA GLY A 291 8.59 6.17 15.50
C GLY A 291 9.78 5.28 15.11
N HIS A 292 9.91 4.94 13.83
CA HIS A 292 11.08 4.21 13.31
C HIS A 292 12.35 5.08 13.38
N LEU A 293 12.27 6.35 12.95
CA LEU A 293 13.37 7.31 12.97
C LEU A 293 13.87 7.59 14.41
N LEU A 294 12.96 7.72 15.39
CA LEU A 294 13.35 7.82 16.80
C LEU A 294 14.28 6.67 17.22
N LEU A 295 13.94 5.43 16.85
CA LEU A 295 14.73 4.27 17.24
C LEU A 295 16.06 4.19 16.48
N ASP A 296 16.11 4.56 15.20
CA ASP A 296 17.36 4.55 14.47
C ASP A 296 18.30 5.69 14.90
N LEU A 297 17.79 6.88 15.23
CA LEU A 297 18.56 7.93 15.91
C LEU A 297 19.15 7.43 17.24
N LEU A 298 18.36 6.72 18.06
CA LEU A 298 18.83 6.15 19.34
C LEU A 298 19.84 5.00 19.16
N ARG A 299 19.74 4.22 18.08
CA ARG A 299 20.65 3.09 17.78
C ARG A 299 21.98 3.54 17.18
N HIS A 300 21.97 4.62 16.40
CA HIS A 300 23.09 5.03 15.56
C HIS A 300 23.76 6.34 16.01
N SER A 301 23.38 6.87 17.18
CA SER A 301 24.05 7.99 17.83
C SER A 301 24.05 7.82 19.36
N ASP A 302 24.78 8.69 20.07
CA ASP A 302 24.68 8.90 21.53
C ASP A 302 23.72 10.05 21.91
N ALA A 303 22.91 10.55 20.97
CA ALA A 303 22.02 11.68 21.20
C ALA A 303 20.90 11.41 22.23
N HIS A 304 20.52 12.46 22.96
CA HIS A 304 19.28 12.52 23.72
C HIS A 304 18.20 13.19 22.86
N VAL A 305 17.03 12.57 22.74
CA VAL A 305 15.97 13.01 21.81
C VAL A 305 14.78 13.62 22.57
N HIS A 306 14.55 14.91 22.35
CA HIS A 306 13.35 15.61 22.81
C HIS A 306 12.22 15.31 21.82
N CYS A 307 11.22 14.55 22.23
CA CYS A 307 10.09 14.17 21.37
C CYS A 307 8.92 15.15 21.59
N LEU A 308 8.62 16.00 20.60
CA LEU A 308 7.44 16.87 20.65
C LEU A 308 6.17 16.04 20.40
N VAL A 309 5.29 15.95 21.39
CA VAL A 309 4.09 15.09 21.37
C VAL A 309 2.89 15.82 21.95
N ARG A 310 1.73 15.73 21.28
CA ARG A 310 0.46 16.29 21.79
C ARG A 310 -0.03 15.50 23.01
N GLY A 311 -0.20 16.19 24.14
CA GLY A 311 -0.80 15.71 25.38
C GLY A 311 -1.18 16.88 26.29
N ALA A 312 -2.04 16.64 27.29
CA ALA A 312 -2.38 17.66 28.29
C ALA A 312 -1.21 17.97 29.23
N ASP A 313 -0.36 16.96 29.48
CA ASP A 313 0.85 17.03 30.29
C ASP A 313 1.89 16.00 29.76
N GLU A 314 3.06 15.94 30.41
CA GLU A 314 4.15 15.03 30.06
C GLU A 314 3.75 13.55 30.22
N ALA A 315 2.92 13.21 31.20
CA ALA A 315 2.50 11.84 31.43
C ALA A 315 1.57 11.34 30.32
N ALA A 316 0.59 12.15 29.93
CA ALA A 316 -0.31 11.89 28.80
C ALA A 316 0.45 11.81 27.46
N ALA A 317 1.38 12.74 27.23
CA ALA A 317 2.23 12.74 26.04
C ALA A 317 3.14 11.49 25.98
N THR A 318 3.73 11.09 27.12
CA THR A 318 4.57 9.89 27.24
C THR A 318 3.76 8.61 27.06
N ALA A 319 2.54 8.55 27.60
CA ALA A 319 1.62 7.44 27.40
C ALA A 319 1.27 7.27 25.90
N ARG A 320 0.91 8.38 25.23
CA ARG A 320 0.62 8.42 23.79
C ARG A 320 1.80 7.93 22.95
N LEU A 321 3.03 8.39 23.23
CA LEU A 321 4.21 7.93 22.51
C LEU A 321 4.44 6.42 22.70
N GLY A 322 4.35 5.94 23.93
CA GLY A 322 4.50 4.52 24.23
C GLY A 322 3.40 3.64 23.62
N GLU A 323 2.18 4.15 23.48
CA GLU A 323 1.07 3.45 22.80
C GLU A 323 1.35 3.32 21.30
N GLN A 324 1.70 4.42 20.63
CA GLN A 324 1.96 4.43 19.19
C GLN A 324 3.19 3.61 18.79
N LEU A 325 4.25 3.61 19.61
CA LEU A 325 5.38 2.71 19.35
C LEU A 325 4.95 1.24 19.48
N ARG A 326 4.12 0.89 20.47
CA ARG A 326 3.61 -0.50 20.60
C ARG A 326 2.67 -0.91 19.47
N SER A 327 1.83 -0.02 18.94
CA SER A 327 0.93 -0.36 17.81
C SER A 327 1.73 -0.75 16.56
N TYR A 328 2.84 -0.05 16.26
CA TYR A 328 3.80 -0.42 15.21
C TYR A 328 4.76 -1.57 15.61
N ARG A 329 4.51 -2.26 16.73
CA ARG A 329 5.36 -3.33 17.30
C ARG A 329 6.81 -2.91 17.57
N LEU A 330 7.03 -1.63 17.83
CA LEU A 330 8.32 -1.06 18.18
C LEU A 330 8.59 -1.19 19.70
N PRO A 331 9.86 -1.38 20.11
CA PRO A 331 10.21 -1.48 21.53
C PRO A 331 9.88 -0.20 22.29
N TRP A 332 9.39 -0.36 23.51
CA TRP A 332 9.17 0.72 24.48
C TRP A 332 9.64 0.28 25.87
N ASN A 333 10.95 0.23 26.07
CA ASN A 333 11.59 -0.29 27.26
C ASN A 333 12.14 0.83 28.18
N SER A 334 12.90 0.48 29.21
CA SER A 334 13.55 1.44 30.12
C SER A 334 14.79 2.12 29.52
N GLU A 335 15.44 1.52 28.53
CA GLU A 335 16.65 2.04 27.89
C GLU A 335 16.30 3.20 26.95
N ILE A 336 15.29 3.01 26.10
CA ILE A 336 14.73 4.04 25.23
C ILE A 336 14.27 5.23 26.06
N ARG A 337 13.50 4.98 27.13
CA ARG A 337 13.01 6.05 28.04
C ARG A 337 14.08 6.82 28.79
N ARG A 338 15.33 6.33 28.86
CA ARG A 338 16.46 7.06 29.48
C ARG A 338 17.14 8.04 28.53
N ARG A 339 16.95 7.89 27.21
CA ARG A 339 17.57 8.72 26.17
C ARG A 339 16.59 9.63 25.44
N ILE A 340 15.40 9.81 26.01
CA ILE A 340 14.37 10.70 25.48
C ILE A 340 13.80 11.59 26.58
N THR A 341 13.30 12.77 26.18
CA THR A 341 12.41 13.60 26.98
C THR A 341 11.16 13.86 26.16
N VAL A 342 9.98 13.53 26.67
CA VAL A 342 8.74 13.81 25.95
C VAL A 342 8.29 15.23 26.30
N VAL A 343 8.10 16.06 25.29
CA VAL A 343 7.73 17.47 25.44
C VAL A 343 6.28 17.65 24.98
N PRO A 344 5.35 17.96 25.89
CA PRO A 344 3.98 18.33 25.53
C PRO A 344 3.98 19.56 24.62
N GLY A 345 3.45 19.42 23.41
CA GLY A 345 3.37 20.52 22.46
C GLY A 345 2.59 20.18 21.19
N ASP A 346 2.24 21.20 20.43
CA ASP A 346 1.51 21.10 19.17
C ASP A 346 2.15 22.02 18.13
N LEU A 347 2.60 21.42 17.02
CA LEU A 347 3.24 22.10 15.89
C LEU A 347 2.35 23.20 15.28
N ARG A 348 1.02 23.11 15.47
CA ARG A 348 0.03 24.07 14.99
C ARG A 348 -0.09 25.34 15.86
N ARG A 349 0.54 25.37 17.04
CA ARG A 349 0.47 26.50 17.96
C ARG A 349 1.74 27.37 17.84
N PRO A 350 1.64 28.70 18.08
CA PRO A 350 2.81 29.56 18.21
C PRO A 350 3.83 28.97 19.18
N ARG A 351 5.13 29.06 18.86
CA ARG A 351 6.23 28.46 19.64
C ARG A 351 6.01 26.98 19.99
N LEU A 352 5.37 26.22 19.11
CA LEU A 352 5.01 24.81 19.29
C LEU A 352 4.08 24.54 20.50
N GLY A 353 3.42 25.58 21.01
CA GLY A 353 2.60 25.52 22.23
C GLY A 353 3.41 25.41 23.54
N LEU A 354 4.71 25.70 23.50
CA LEU A 354 5.60 25.65 24.66
C LEU A 354 5.53 26.96 25.49
N SER A 355 5.96 26.91 26.75
CA SER A 355 6.24 28.12 27.53
C SER A 355 7.49 28.83 27.01
N ASP A 356 7.57 30.14 27.22
CA ASP A 356 8.72 30.96 26.81
C ASP A 356 10.04 30.46 27.42
N ASP A 357 10.04 30.07 28.70
CA ASP A 357 11.22 29.49 29.36
C ASP A 357 11.71 28.21 28.67
N LEU A 358 10.79 27.32 28.28
CA LEU A 358 11.13 26.06 27.63
C LEU A 358 11.56 26.28 26.18
N TRP A 359 10.89 27.19 25.46
CA TRP A 359 11.30 27.64 24.12
C TRP A 359 12.73 28.20 24.14
N HIS A 360 13.03 29.10 25.07
CA HIS A 360 14.38 29.67 25.22
C HIS A 360 15.42 28.62 25.65
N THR A 361 15.06 27.68 26.52
CA THR A 361 15.94 26.56 26.90
C THR A 361 16.30 25.71 25.68
N LEU A 362 15.29 25.24 24.93
CA LEU A 362 15.49 24.45 23.72
C LEU A 362 16.27 25.21 22.63
N ALA A 363 16.03 26.50 22.46
CA ALA A 363 16.75 27.33 21.50
C ALA A 363 18.26 27.43 21.78
N GLN A 364 18.68 27.33 23.05
CA GLN A 364 20.09 27.34 23.46
C GLN A 364 20.72 25.94 23.51
N GLU A 365 19.96 24.93 23.94
CA GLU A 365 20.49 23.59 24.23
C GLU A 365 20.42 22.59 23.05
N LEU A 366 19.54 22.77 22.08
CA LEU A 366 19.41 21.82 20.96
C LEU A 366 20.57 21.96 19.97
N ASP A 367 21.13 20.82 19.55
CA ASP A 367 22.16 20.72 18.51
C ASP A 367 21.56 20.50 17.11
N SER A 368 20.35 19.94 17.00
CA SER A 368 19.67 19.63 15.72
C SER A 368 18.14 19.56 15.88
N ILE A 369 17.40 19.85 14.82
CA ILE A 369 15.94 19.70 14.74
C ILE A 369 15.56 18.78 13.58
N VAL A 370 14.69 17.82 13.83
CA VAL A 370 14.15 16.87 12.85
C VAL A 370 12.63 17.01 12.76
N GLY A 371 12.17 17.58 11.65
CA GLY A 371 10.76 17.82 11.37
C GLY A 371 10.11 16.67 10.61
N VAL A 372 9.50 15.70 11.30
CA VAL A 372 8.73 14.60 10.68
C VAL A 372 7.22 14.84 10.73
N ALA A 373 6.74 15.63 11.69
CA ALA A 373 5.30 15.87 11.85
C ALA A 373 4.71 16.61 10.65
N ALA A 374 3.73 15.97 10.02
CA ALA A 374 2.82 16.55 9.04
C ALA A 374 1.42 15.97 9.25
N ALA A 375 0.40 16.74 8.87
CA ALA A 375 -0.91 16.19 8.55
C ALA A 375 -0.84 15.60 7.14
N VAL A 376 -1.11 14.30 7.02
CA VAL A 376 -1.15 13.57 5.75
C VAL A 376 -2.62 13.19 5.51
N ASP A 377 -3.26 13.92 4.61
CA ASP A 377 -4.64 13.67 4.18
C ASP A 377 -4.74 14.15 2.73
N PHE A 378 -5.08 13.25 1.80
CA PHE A 378 -5.12 13.54 0.36
C PHE A 378 -6.46 14.12 -0.10
N LEU A 379 -7.47 14.18 0.79
CA LEU A 379 -8.74 14.84 0.51
C LEU A 379 -8.67 16.33 0.87
N ARG A 380 -8.00 16.67 1.99
CA ARG A 380 -7.92 18.05 2.51
C ARG A 380 -7.07 18.97 1.62
N GLY A 381 -7.57 20.19 1.41
CA GLY A 381 -6.91 21.25 0.65
C GLY A 381 -5.79 21.96 1.41
N TYR A 382 -5.14 22.92 0.74
CA TYR A 382 -3.99 23.64 1.28
C TYR A 382 -4.32 24.34 2.60
N GLN A 383 -5.37 25.18 2.63
CA GLN A 383 -5.76 25.96 3.82
C GLN A 383 -5.90 25.10 5.07
N SER A 384 -6.57 23.95 4.93
CA SER A 384 -6.76 22.95 6.00
C SER A 384 -5.44 22.39 6.55
N LEU A 385 -4.46 22.13 5.68
CA LEU A 385 -3.20 21.46 6.04
C LEU A 385 -2.07 22.45 6.40
N ARG A 386 -2.19 23.70 5.96
CA ARG A 386 -1.21 24.79 6.06
C ARG A 386 -0.68 25.02 7.47
N THR A 387 -1.56 25.05 8.48
CA THR A 387 -1.18 25.32 9.89
C THR A 387 -0.14 24.33 10.39
N GLY A 388 -0.33 23.04 10.12
CA GLY A 388 0.60 21.98 10.54
C GLY A 388 1.81 21.85 9.63
N ASN A 389 1.59 21.83 8.31
CA ASN A 389 2.61 21.44 7.35
C ASN A 389 3.56 22.59 6.97
N VAL A 390 3.04 23.82 6.86
CA VAL A 390 3.80 24.99 6.39
C VAL A 390 4.19 25.91 7.55
N LEU A 391 3.22 26.43 8.30
CA LEU A 391 3.51 27.34 9.43
C LEU A 391 4.24 26.64 10.57
N GLY A 392 3.89 25.38 10.84
CA GLY A 392 4.62 24.52 11.75
C GLY A 392 6.10 24.36 11.36
N THR A 393 6.37 24.08 10.08
CA THR A 393 7.72 23.96 9.53
C THR A 393 8.51 25.27 9.64
N LEU A 394 7.87 26.42 9.36
CA LEU A 394 8.45 27.73 9.58
C LEU A 394 8.75 28.03 11.06
N THR A 395 7.92 27.56 11.98
CA THR A 395 8.15 27.65 13.44
C THR A 395 9.36 26.81 13.87
N LEU A 396 9.59 25.65 13.23
CA LEU A 396 10.82 24.86 13.43
C LEU A 396 12.05 25.58 12.86
N ALA A 397 11.92 26.27 11.73
CA ALA A 397 12.99 27.11 11.18
C ALA A 397 13.30 28.32 12.08
N GLU A 398 12.28 28.95 12.70
CA GLU A 398 12.46 29.99 13.72
C GLU A 398 13.24 29.44 14.94
N LEU A 399 12.90 28.25 15.43
CA LEU A 399 13.63 27.61 16.56
C LEU A 399 15.05 27.19 16.17
N ALA A 400 15.28 26.78 14.93
CA ALA A 400 16.60 26.47 14.41
C ALA A 400 17.47 27.74 14.30
N ALA A 401 16.85 28.86 13.93
CA ALA A 401 17.49 30.16 13.81
C ALA A 401 17.67 30.91 15.14
N THR A 402 16.90 30.56 16.17
CA THR A 402 16.92 31.23 17.50
C THR A 402 18.00 30.64 18.41
N GLY A 403 18.75 31.50 19.10
CA GLY A 403 19.74 31.10 20.11
C GLY A 403 21.03 30.58 19.46
N ARG A 404 21.36 29.30 19.68
CA ARG A 404 22.46 28.63 18.99
C ARG A 404 22.00 28.21 17.58
N PRO A 405 22.73 28.52 16.50
CA PRO A 405 22.40 27.97 15.19
C PRO A 405 22.50 26.44 15.18
N LYS A 406 21.51 25.78 14.58
CA LYS A 406 21.39 24.32 14.52
C LYS A 406 20.76 23.90 13.18
N PRO A 407 21.17 22.79 12.55
CA PRO A 407 20.55 22.31 11.31
C PRO A 407 19.09 21.89 11.53
N LEU A 408 18.29 22.07 10.48
CA LEU A 408 16.92 21.58 10.38
C LEU A 408 16.85 20.48 9.31
N HIS A 409 16.47 19.27 9.70
CA HIS A 409 16.23 18.17 8.78
C HIS A 409 14.72 18.02 8.58
N HIS A 410 14.22 18.41 7.42
CA HIS A 410 12.79 18.38 7.12
C HIS A 410 12.43 17.13 6.33
N ILE A 411 11.52 16.31 6.85
CA ILE A 411 10.91 15.22 6.07
C ILE A 411 9.86 15.83 5.14
N SER A 412 10.27 16.09 3.91
CA SER A 412 9.43 16.49 2.79
C SER A 412 8.75 15.24 2.18
N SER A 413 8.64 15.16 0.86
CA SER A 413 8.15 14.04 0.06
C SER A 413 8.57 14.25 -1.40
N ILE A 414 8.62 13.20 -2.22
CA ILE A 414 8.71 13.38 -3.69
C ILE A 414 7.45 14.07 -4.27
N ALA A 415 6.39 14.24 -3.48
CA ALA A 415 5.20 15.01 -3.82
C ALA A 415 5.48 16.46 -4.27
N VAL A 416 6.66 17.02 -3.96
CA VAL A 416 7.11 18.31 -4.54
C VAL A 416 7.29 18.27 -6.07
N PHE A 417 7.24 17.08 -6.67
CA PHE A 417 7.29 16.82 -8.10
C PHE A 417 5.96 16.26 -8.68
N ASN A 418 4.86 16.22 -7.92
CA ASN A 418 3.58 15.60 -8.34
C ASN A 418 2.78 16.42 -9.38
N GLU A 419 3.42 16.81 -10.47
CA GLU A 419 2.78 17.38 -11.65
C GLU A 419 2.55 16.30 -12.71
N VAL A 420 1.34 16.27 -13.28
CA VAL A 420 1.03 15.37 -14.41
C VAL A 420 1.89 15.78 -15.62
N GLY A 421 2.75 14.86 -16.08
CA GLY A 421 3.67 15.11 -17.18
C GLY A 421 5.07 15.57 -16.77
N ILE A 422 5.39 15.59 -15.47
CA ILE A 422 6.76 15.86 -14.99
C ILE A 422 7.79 14.91 -15.64
N THR A 423 8.93 15.45 -16.06
CA THR A 423 9.88 14.72 -16.91
C THR A 423 11.02 14.05 -16.14
N SER A 424 11.39 14.58 -14.97
CA SER A 424 12.43 14.05 -14.10
C SER A 424 12.10 14.30 -12.61
N MET A 425 12.76 13.56 -11.72
CA MET A 425 12.56 13.60 -10.25
C MET A 425 13.91 13.37 -9.54
N GLY A 426 14.92 14.16 -9.89
CA GLY A 426 16.24 14.19 -9.26
C GLY A 426 16.28 14.96 -7.95
N GLU A 427 17.39 14.88 -7.23
CA GLU A 427 17.55 15.56 -5.94
C GLU A 427 17.71 17.08 -6.09
N ASP A 428 18.34 17.52 -7.18
CA ASP A 428 18.59 18.92 -7.54
C ASP A 428 17.66 19.45 -8.65
N ASP A 429 16.72 18.63 -9.12
CA ASP A 429 15.76 19.00 -10.16
C ASP A 429 14.81 20.12 -9.69
N PRO A 430 14.28 20.94 -10.62
CA PRO A 430 13.23 21.89 -10.29
C PRO A 430 12.00 21.15 -9.76
N PHE A 431 11.32 21.76 -8.79
CA PHE A 431 10.01 21.28 -8.36
C PHE A 431 8.97 21.40 -9.48
N ALA A 432 7.84 20.73 -9.28
CA ALA A 432 6.61 20.95 -10.04
C ALA A 432 6.22 22.44 -10.09
N HIS A 433 5.56 22.81 -11.18
CA HIS A 433 4.85 24.09 -11.29
C HIS A 433 3.71 24.13 -10.26
N VAL A 434 3.73 25.13 -9.37
CA VAL A 434 2.77 25.22 -8.25
C VAL A 434 1.32 25.38 -8.72
N ASP A 435 1.09 26.00 -9.87
CA ASP A 435 -0.20 26.12 -10.55
C ASP A 435 -0.77 24.78 -11.07
N ARG A 436 0.04 23.71 -11.07
CA ARG A 436 -0.33 22.36 -11.53
C ARG A 436 -0.39 21.33 -10.39
N LEU A 437 -0.06 21.73 -9.16
CA LEU A 437 -0.27 20.91 -7.97
C LEU A 437 -1.71 21.06 -7.48
N ILE A 438 -2.49 19.99 -7.60
CA ILE A 438 -3.95 20.02 -7.33
C ILE A 438 -4.27 19.59 -5.90
N ALA A 439 -3.57 18.58 -5.38
CA ALA A 439 -3.83 18.03 -4.05
C ALA A 439 -3.20 18.91 -2.94
N GLY A 440 -4.00 19.24 -1.90
CA GLY A 440 -3.57 20.10 -0.80
C GLY A 440 -2.36 19.59 -0.03
N TYR A 441 -2.21 18.27 0.11
CA TYR A 441 -1.02 17.68 0.70
C TYR A 441 0.25 18.00 -0.11
N ASP A 442 0.21 17.82 -1.43
CA ASP A 442 1.34 18.05 -2.34
C ASP A 442 1.71 19.54 -2.34
N GLN A 443 0.71 20.43 -2.43
CA GLN A 443 0.86 21.88 -2.30
C GLN A 443 1.52 22.27 -0.96
N THR A 444 1.11 21.70 0.17
CA THR A 444 1.74 22.03 1.48
C THR A 444 3.16 21.48 1.62
N LYS A 445 3.49 20.32 1.04
CA LYS A 445 4.87 19.82 0.99
C LYS A 445 5.76 20.69 0.13
N TRP A 446 5.28 21.08 -1.06
CA TRP A 446 5.96 22.01 -1.96
C TRP A 446 6.20 23.36 -1.27
N ALA A 447 5.17 23.96 -0.67
CA ALA A 447 5.28 25.27 -0.02
C ALA A 447 6.22 25.25 1.19
N ALA A 448 6.15 24.21 2.02
CA ALA A 448 7.06 24.04 3.15
C ALA A 448 8.52 23.92 2.70
N GLU A 449 8.81 23.07 1.70
CA GLU A 449 10.18 22.90 1.21
C GLU A 449 10.71 24.12 0.46
N ALA A 450 9.87 24.78 -0.36
CA ALA A 450 10.21 26.03 -1.03
C ALA A 450 10.50 27.16 -0.03
N ALA A 451 9.70 27.30 1.02
CA ALA A 451 9.95 28.27 2.10
C ALA A 451 11.28 27.96 2.84
N LEU A 452 11.55 26.68 3.12
CA LEU A 452 12.82 26.26 3.73
C LEU A 452 14.03 26.45 2.82
N ARG A 453 13.87 26.31 1.49
CA ARG A 453 14.93 26.64 0.52
C ARG A 453 15.26 28.13 0.57
N ARG A 454 14.27 29.02 0.65
CA ARG A 454 14.51 30.47 0.89
C ARG A 454 15.20 30.73 2.24
N ALA A 455 14.85 29.97 3.28
CA ALA A 455 15.53 30.06 4.58
C ALA A 455 17.02 29.66 4.50
N ARG A 456 17.42 28.76 3.58
CA ARG A 456 18.83 28.45 3.31
C ARG A 456 19.59 29.64 2.74
N ASP A 457 18.96 30.45 1.89
CA ASP A 457 19.55 31.69 1.37
C ASP A 457 19.83 32.72 2.49
N HIS A 458 19.13 32.60 3.62
CA HIS A 458 19.36 33.39 4.85
C HIS A 458 20.36 32.73 5.84
N GLY A 459 21.10 31.71 5.39
CA GLY A 459 22.17 31.05 6.13
C GLY A 459 21.75 29.89 7.03
N LEU A 460 20.45 29.56 7.08
CA LEU A 460 19.97 28.40 7.83
C LEU A 460 20.39 27.10 7.13
N VAL A 461 21.05 26.18 7.84
CA VAL A 461 21.34 24.86 7.28
C VAL A 461 20.09 24.00 7.32
N VAL A 462 19.47 23.76 6.16
CA VAL A 462 18.32 22.87 6.02
C VAL A 462 18.65 21.72 5.09
N SER A 463 18.33 20.50 5.51
CA SER A 463 18.40 19.30 4.67
C SER A 463 16.99 18.80 4.36
N ALA A 464 16.63 18.68 3.08
CA ALA A 464 15.33 18.17 2.67
C ALA A 464 15.41 16.66 2.42
N LEU A 465 14.67 15.86 3.19
CA LEU A 465 14.58 14.41 3.04
C LEU A 465 13.24 14.09 2.38
N ARG A 466 13.25 13.54 1.16
CA ARG A 466 12.06 13.30 0.32
C ARG A 466 11.75 11.80 0.19
N PRO A 467 11.03 11.17 1.13
CA PRO A 467 10.49 9.83 0.91
C PRO A 467 9.57 9.75 -0.31
N GLY A 468 9.56 8.58 -0.94
CA GLY A 468 8.47 8.14 -1.80
C GLY A 468 7.31 7.56 -0.99
N GLY A 469 6.61 6.57 -1.56
CA GLY A 469 5.70 5.74 -0.77
C GLY A 469 6.48 4.97 0.30
N ILE A 470 6.00 4.96 1.54
CA ILE A 470 6.69 4.31 2.66
C ILE A 470 6.09 2.93 2.88
N GLY A 471 6.78 1.92 2.38
CA GLY A 471 6.44 0.52 2.56
C GLY A 471 6.60 0.03 4.01
N GLY A 472 5.94 -1.09 4.31
CA GLY A 472 6.07 -1.76 5.61
C GLY A 472 7.50 -2.22 5.93
N HIS A 473 7.78 -2.38 7.22
CA HIS A 473 9.10 -2.77 7.71
C HIS A 473 9.46 -4.19 7.24
N SER A 474 10.57 -4.29 6.51
CA SER A 474 11.07 -5.51 5.84
C SER A 474 11.11 -6.78 6.72
N ARG A 475 11.35 -6.64 8.03
CA ARG A 475 11.48 -7.77 8.97
C ARG A 475 10.24 -8.04 9.81
N THR A 476 9.48 -7.00 10.20
CA THR A 476 8.35 -7.14 11.14
C THR A 476 6.98 -7.10 10.47
N GLY A 477 6.91 -6.62 9.23
CA GLY A 477 5.66 -6.39 8.50
C GLY A 477 4.82 -5.24 9.06
N ALA A 478 5.36 -4.41 9.96
CA ALA A 478 4.67 -3.24 10.48
C ALA A 478 4.49 -2.21 9.35
N TYR A 479 3.26 -1.71 9.16
CA TYR A 479 2.87 -0.77 8.11
C TYR A 479 1.90 0.27 8.71
N ASN A 480 1.61 1.34 7.95
CA ASN A 480 0.58 2.30 8.31
C ASN A 480 -0.74 1.96 7.58
N PRO A 481 -1.83 1.54 8.27
CA PRO A 481 -3.10 1.21 7.61
C PRO A 481 -3.80 2.41 6.99
N GLN A 482 -3.42 3.64 7.35
CA GLN A 482 -3.99 4.88 6.79
C GLN A 482 -3.12 5.48 5.66
N ASP A 483 -2.09 4.77 5.20
CA ASP A 483 -1.23 5.20 4.09
C ASP A 483 -1.79 4.75 2.72
N LEU A 484 -1.70 5.63 1.71
CA LEU A 484 -2.20 5.34 0.36
C LEU A 484 -1.48 4.16 -0.30
N SER A 485 -0.15 4.08 -0.19
CA SER A 485 0.63 2.94 -0.71
C SER A 485 0.21 1.63 -0.03
N SER A 486 -0.02 1.66 1.29
CA SER A 486 -0.53 0.49 2.03
C SER A 486 -1.95 0.10 1.60
N GLY A 487 -2.83 1.07 1.33
CA GLY A 487 -4.17 0.83 0.78
C GLY A 487 -4.13 0.20 -0.61
N LEU A 488 -3.32 0.75 -1.53
CA LEU A 488 -3.12 0.23 -2.89
C LEU A 488 -2.56 -1.21 -2.86
N ILE A 489 -1.48 -1.46 -2.11
CA ILE A 489 -0.89 -2.80 -1.96
C ILE A 489 -1.90 -3.80 -1.37
N SER A 490 -2.77 -3.35 -0.44
CA SER A 490 -3.85 -4.18 0.11
C SER A 490 -4.88 -4.55 -0.97
N ALA A 491 -5.34 -3.57 -1.75
CA ALA A 491 -6.26 -3.81 -2.87
C ALA A 491 -5.65 -4.77 -3.92
N PHE A 492 -4.37 -4.59 -4.26
CA PHE A 492 -3.64 -5.46 -5.20
C PHE A 492 -3.59 -6.91 -4.69
N GLY A 493 -3.21 -7.12 -3.43
CA GLY A 493 -3.13 -8.45 -2.82
C GLY A 493 -4.49 -9.10 -2.59
N ARG A 494 -5.53 -8.31 -2.30
CA ARG A 494 -6.91 -8.77 -2.05
C ARG A 494 -7.64 -9.14 -3.32
N PHE A 495 -7.75 -8.20 -4.26
CA PHE A 495 -8.57 -8.34 -5.47
C PHE A 495 -7.81 -8.96 -6.64
N ARG A 496 -6.48 -9.10 -6.51
CA ARG A 496 -5.60 -9.66 -7.54
C ARG A 496 -5.68 -8.87 -8.85
N THR A 497 -5.83 -7.55 -8.75
CA THR A 497 -5.82 -6.60 -9.86
C THR A 497 -4.88 -5.44 -9.56
N VAL A 498 -4.18 -4.95 -10.58
CA VAL A 498 -3.30 -3.78 -10.50
C VAL A 498 -3.60 -2.81 -11.67
N PRO A 499 -3.56 -1.50 -11.46
CA PRO A 499 -3.66 -0.53 -12.55
C PRO A 499 -2.36 -0.53 -13.36
N ALA A 500 -2.42 -0.04 -14.59
CA ALA A 500 -1.24 0.31 -15.36
C ALA A 500 -0.54 1.53 -14.73
N PHE A 501 0.78 1.45 -14.56
CA PHE A 501 1.62 2.54 -14.06
C PHE A 501 3.03 2.44 -14.65
N ARG A 502 3.78 3.53 -14.58
CA ARG A 502 5.14 3.61 -15.11
C ARG A 502 6.18 3.14 -14.09
N TYR A 503 6.18 3.73 -12.89
CA TYR A 503 7.05 3.39 -11.78
C TYR A 503 6.33 3.50 -10.44
N LEU A 504 6.70 2.66 -9.47
CA LEU A 504 6.42 2.87 -8.05
C LEU A 504 7.71 3.22 -7.32
N ASN A 505 7.80 4.48 -6.88
CA ASN A 505 8.89 5.01 -6.05
C ASN A 505 8.59 4.69 -4.57
N VAL A 506 8.88 3.45 -4.13
CA VAL A 506 8.50 2.94 -2.80
C VAL A 506 9.68 2.26 -2.09
N ALA A 507 9.94 2.64 -0.84
CA ALA A 507 10.99 2.07 0.01
C ALA A 507 10.44 1.57 1.36
N PRO A 508 11.00 0.50 1.95
CA PRO A 508 10.60 0.04 3.27
C PRO A 508 11.00 1.04 4.36
N VAL A 509 10.12 1.25 5.35
CA VAL A 509 10.34 2.25 6.41
C VAL A 509 11.67 2.11 7.15
N ASP A 510 12.19 0.90 7.33
CA ASP A 510 13.47 0.63 8.03
C ASP A 510 14.74 0.92 7.23
N TRP A 511 14.60 1.18 5.92
CA TRP A 511 15.64 1.80 5.10
C TRP A 511 15.50 3.32 5.14
N VAL A 512 14.28 3.85 4.92
CA VAL A 512 14.00 5.30 4.96
C VAL A 512 14.41 5.93 6.29
N SER A 513 14.04 5.34 7.44
CA SER A 513 14.40 5.82 8.78
C SER A 513 15.90 5.76 9.05
N ARG A 514 16.60 4.75 8.51
CA ARG A 514 18.04 4.56 8.66
C ARG A 514 18.84 5.61 7.91
N VAL A 515 18.49 5.87 6.64
CA VAL A 515 19.17 6.88 5.83
C VAL A 515 18.85 8.28 6.36
N ALA A 516 17.61 8.56 6.75
CA ALA A 516 17.25 9.80 7.42
C ALA A 516 18.04 10.02 8.73
N ALA A 517 18.18 8.99 9.58
CA ALA A 517 18.99 9.07 10.79
C ALA A 517 20.48 9.35 10.48
N ALA A 518 21.01 8.77 9.41
CA ALA A 518 22.38 9.00 8.99
C ALA A 518 22.61 10.46 8.56
N VAL A 519 21.73 11.05 7.73
CA VAL A 519 21.81 12.47 7.34
C VAL A 519 21.72 13.39 8.56
N VAL A 520 20.91 13.05 9.58
CA VAL A 520 20.85 13.82 10.83
C VAL A 520 22.16 13.75 11.62
N CYS A 521 22.83 12.59 11.63
CA CYS A 521 24.00 12.35 12.46
C CYS A 521 25.34 12.69 11.79
N GLU A 522 25.38 12.83 10.46
CA GLU A 522 26.57 13.09 9.66
C GLU A 522 26.66 14.57 9.22
N PRO A 523 27.53 15.41 9.80
CA PRO A 523 27.62 16.83 9.47
C PRO A 523 27.94 17.14 8.01
N ASP A 524 28.73 16.28 7.35
CA ASP A 524 29.08 16.46 5.93
C ASP A 524 27.87 16.22 4.99
N ALA A 525 26.80 15.60 5.50
CA ALA A 525 25.55 15.38 4.78
C ALA A 525 24.54 16.55 4.93
N TRP A 526 24.84 17.56 5.74
CA TRP A 526 23.89 18.63 6.04
C TRP A 526 23.79 19.69 4.94
N GLY A 527 22.59 20.25 4.76
CA GLY A 527 22.37 21.36 3.82
C GLY A 527 22.09 20.93 2.38
N PHE A 528 21.80 19.63 2.16
CA PHE A 528 21.48 19.04 0.86
C PHE A 528 20.11 18.37 0.85
N ASP A 529 19.65 18.03 -0.35
CA ASP A 529 18.37 17.39 -0.60
C ASP A 529 18.59 15.92 -0.98
N TYR A 530 17.75 15.02 -0.46
CA TYR A 530 17.93 13.56 -0.58
C TYR A 530 16.62 12.85 -0.94
N ASN A 531 16.62 12.04 -1.99
CA ASN A 531 15.46 11.26 -2.42
C ASN A 531 15.47 9.88 -1.75
N LEU A 532 14.63 9.72 -0.71
CA LEU A 532 14.53 8.49 0.08
C LEU A 532 13.51 7.51 -0.52
N THR A 533 13.65 7.20 -1.81
CA THR A 533 12.69 6.42 -2.61
C THR A 533 13.04 4.94 -2.76
N GLY A 534 14.27 4.55 -2.43
CA GLY A 534 14.78 3.21 -2.73
C GLY A 534 14.90 2.97 -4.23
N VAL A 535 14.95 1.70 -4.65
CA VAL A 535 14.99 1.34 -6.08
C VAL A 535 13.57 1.31 -6.66
N PRO A 536 13.22 2.18 -7.64
CA PRO A 536 11.90 2.22 -8.25
C PRO A 536 11.51 0.88 -8.91
N SER A 537 10.23 0.51 -8.83
CA SER A 537 9.71 -0.73 -9.43
C SER A 537 8.85 -0.44 -10.65
N THR A 538 9.10 -1.12 -11.78
CA THR A 538 8.20 -1.07 -12.95
C THR A 538 6.94 -1.92 -12.73
N LEU A 539 5.93 -1.76 -13.59
CA LEU A 539 4.76 -2.63 -13.62
C LEU A 539 5.14 -4.11 -13.80
N ASP A 540 6.02 -4.41 -14.76
CA ASP A 540 6.52 -5.78 -15.00
C ASP A 540 7.23 -6.36 -13.77
N ASP A 541 7.97 -5.54 -13.03
CA ASP A 541 8.64 -5.93 -11.80
C ASP A 541 7.65 -6.29 -10.68
N VAL A 542 6.57 -5.50 -10.52
CA VAL A 542 5.52 -5.78 -9.53
C VAL A 542 4.70 -7.01 -9.92
N VAL A 543 4.32 -7.15 -11.19
CA VAL A 543 3.58 -8.34 -11.69
C VAL A 543 4.42 -9.61 -11.48
N ARG A 544 5.72 -9.56 -11.81
CA ARG A 544 6.66 -10.67 -11.60
C ARG A 544 6.80 -11.03 -10.13
N ASP A 545 6.93 -10.03 -9.26
CA ASP A 545 7.08 -10.22 -7.82
C ASP A 545 5.83 -10.82 -7.18
N MET A 546 4.66 -10.24 -7.45
CA MET A 546 3.41 -10.78 -6.93
C MET A 546 3.17 -12.21 -7.45
N ALA A 547 3.53 -12.51 -8.71
CA ALA A 547 3.53 -13.87 -9.25
C ALA A 547 4.51 -14.81 -8.52
N PHE A 548 5.71 -14.37 -8.13
CA PHE A 548 6.62 -15.15 -7.27
C PHE A 548 6.04 -15.39 -5.87
N GLY A 549 5.31 -14.41 -5.32
CA GLY A 549 4.49 -14.57 -4.11
C GLY A 549 3.29 -15.52 -4.29
N GLY A 550 2.99 -15.96 -5.51
CA GLY A 550 1.78 -16.73 -5.87
C GLY A 550 0.50 -15.88 -5.90
N MET A 551 0.62 -14.58 -5.76
CA MET A 551 -0.46 -13.61 -5.97
C MET A 551 -0.43 -13.15 -7.42
N HIS A 552 -0.79 -14.03 -8.36
CA HIS A 552 -0.98 -13.61 -9.74
C HIS A 552 -2.01 -12.47 -9.81
N VAL A 553 -1.62 -11.36 -10.44
CA VAL A 553 -2.46 -10.17 -10.62
C VAL A 553 -2.82 -9.98 -12.08
N ARG A 554 -4.03 -9.48 -12.33
CA ARG A 554 -4.47 -8.98 -13.65
C ARG A 554 -4.15 -7.50 -13.74
N VAL A 555 -3.39 -7.10 -14.76
CA VAL A 555 -3.22 -5.69 -15.12
C VAL A 555 -4.52 -5.19 -15.78
N GLN A 556 -4.94 -3.99 -15.40
CA GLN A 556 -6.06 -3.25 -15.98
C GLN A 556 -5.61 -1.83 -16.34
N ASP A 557 -6.34 -1.14 -17.19
CA ASP A 557 -6.21 0.31 -17.32
C ASP A 557 -6.58 1.02 -15.99
N TRP A 558 -6.12 2.26 -15.80
CA TRP A 558 -6.41 3.04 -14.59
C TRP A 558 -7.91 3.16 -14.28
N ASP A 559 -8.73 3.55 -15.26
CA ASP A 559 -10.17 3.74 -15.04
C ASP A 559 -10.90 2.40 -14.87
N GLU A 560 -10.52 1.37 -15.64
CA GLU A 560 -11.06 0.01 -15.48
C GLU A 560 -10.74 -0.55 -14.09
N TRP A 561 -9.50 -0.36 -13.61
CA TRP A 561 -9.06 -0.79 -12.29
C TRP A 561 -9.78 -0.05 -11.17
N ARG A 562 -9.94 1.27 -11.31
CA ARG A 562 -10.63 2.13 -10.34
C ARG A 562 -12.09 1.71 -10.18
N THR A 563 -12.82 1.54 -11.28
CA THR A 563 -14.23 1.12 -11.26
C THR A 563 -14.38 -0.30 -10.71
N ASP A 564 -13.55 -1.26 -11.12
CA ASP A 564 -13.57 -2.64 -10.58
C ASP A 564 -13.26 -2.67 -9.08
N THR A 565 -12.27 -1.90 -8.62
CA THR A 565 -11.87 -1.82 -7.20
C THR A 565 -12.96 -1.19 -6.34
N LEU A 566 -13.59 -0.10 -6.79
CA LEU A 566 -14.70 0.53 -6.07
C LEU A 566 -15.91 -0.40 -5.96
N ALA A 567 -16.31 -1.07 -7.05
CA ALA A 567 -17.41 -2.03 -7.03
C ALA A 567 -17.13 -3.22 -6.10
N ARG A 568 -15.88 -3.70 -6.03
CA ARG A 568 -15.49 -4.77 -5.09
C ARG A 568 -15.49 -4.30 -3.63
N LEU A 569 -15.06 -3.07 -3.35
CA LEU A 569 -15.12 -2.49 -2.00
C LEU A 569 -16.55 -2.20 -1.54
N GLU A 570 -17.49 -1.95 -2.46
CA GLU A 570 -18.93 -1.88 -2.16
C GLU A 570 -19.53 -3.27 -1.90
N ALA A 571 -19.17 -4.28 -2.71
CA ALA A 571 -19.69 -5.64 -2.58
C ALA A 571 -19.13 -6.41 -1.36
N GLU A 572 -17.88 -6.13 -0.97
CA GLU A 572 -17.23 -6.72 0.21
C GLU A 572 -16.54 -5.61 1.04
N PRO A 573 -17.29 -4.86 1.88
CA PRO A 573 -16.76 -3.73 2.63
C PRO A 573 -15.65 -4.13 3.61
N VAL A 574 -14.50 -3.46 3.49
CA VAL A 574 -13.38 -3.54 4.42
C VAL A 574 -13.22 -2.17 5.09
N PRO A 575 -13.59 -2.00 6.38
CA PRO A 575 -13.63 -0.70 7.04
C PRO A 575 -12.32 0.09 6.95
N GLU A 576 -11.19 -0.61 7.09
CA GLU A 576 -9.83 -0.06 7.01
C GLU A 576 -9.50 0.48 5.60
N LEU A 577 -10.13 -0.03 4.54
CA LEU A 577 -10.00 0.49 3.17
C LEU A 577 -11.04 1.58 2.83
N GLY A 578 -11.90 1.96 3.77
CA GLY A 578 -12.84 3.08 3.61
C GLY A 578 -12.17 4.44 3.36
N PHE A 579 -10.88 4.59 3.72
CA PHE A 579 -10.06 5.71 3.27
C PHE A 579 -9.75 5.65 1.77
N LEU A 580 -9.25 4.50 1.27
CA LEU A 580 -8.95 4.31 -0.15
C LEU A 580 -10.19 4.50 -1.03
N SER A 581 -11.35 4.00 -0.62
CA SER A 581 -12.62 4.21 -1.34
C SER A 581 -12.97 5.68 -1.52
N ARG A 582 -12.67 6.54 -0.53
CA ARG A 582 -12.89 7.99 -0.61
C ARG A 582 -11.86 8.68 -1.50
N VAL A 583 -10.58 8.31 -1.38
CA VAL A 583 -9.50 8.79 -2.28
C VAL A 583 -9.80 8.47 -3.75
N LEU A 584 -10.25 7.26 -4.05
CA LEU A 584 -10.62 6.85 -5.42
C LEU A 584 -11.93 7.50 -5.95
N ARG A 585 -12.64 8.27 -5.12
CA ARG A 585 -13.86 9.02 -5.53
C ARG A 585 -13.62 10.52 -5.69
N SER A 586 -12.70 11.15 -4.95
CA SER A 586 -12.44 12.59 -5.06
C SER A 586 -11.68 12.94 -6.34
N PRO A 587 -12.19 13.84 -7.21
CA PRO A 587 -11.49 14.34 -8.39
C PRO A 587 -10.09 14.88 -8.07
N THR A 588 -9.99 15.67 -6.99
CA THR A 588 -8.72 16.24 -6.51
C THR A 588 -7.69 15.17 -6.16
N ALA A 589 -8.10 14.11 -5.46
CA ALA A 589 -7.19 13.04 -5.04
C ALA A 589 -6.81 12.07 -6.18
N LEU A 590 -7.59 12.00 -7.25
CA LEU A 590 -7.24 11.24 -8.46
C LEU A 590 -6.07 11.88 -9.21
N LYS A 591 -5.98 13.22 -9.28
CA LYS A 591 -4.85 13.91 -9.92
C LYS A 591 -3.52 13.59 -9.23
N LEU A 592 -3.51 13.43 -7.90
CA LEU A 592 -2.35 12.93 -7.15
C LEU A 592 -2.01 11.49 -7.56
N CYS A 593 -3.00 10.62 -7.78
CA CYS A 593 -2.77 9.24 -8.22
C CYS A 593 -2.22 9.19 -9.66
N GLU A 594 -2.78 9.98 -10.58
CA GLU A 594 -2.30 10.13 -11.97
C GLU A 594 -0.83 10.59 -12.00
N ALA A 595 -0.48 11.65 -11.26
CA ALA A 595 0.89 12.14 -11.16
C ALA A 595 1.85 11.09 -10.56
N THR A 596 1.41 10.42 -9.48
CA THR A 596 2.23 9.39 -8.80
C THR A 596 2.49 8.17 -9.68
N LEU A 597 1.50 7.73 -10.47
CA LEU A 597 1.59 6.50 -11.29
C LEU A 597 2.14 6.75 -12.71
N GLY A 598 1.94 7.95 -13.27
CA GLY A 598 2.51 8.37 -14.55
C GLY A 598 3.94 8.90 -14.47
N GLY A 599 4.37 9.32 -13.26
CA GLY A 599 5.66 9.94 -13.01
C GLY A 599 6.88 9.09 -13.42
N PRO A 600 8.04 9.73 -13.64
CA PRO A 600 9.31 9.04 -13.87
C PRO A 600 9.80 8.32 -12.61
N ALA A 601 10.83 7.51 -12.79
CA ALA A 601 11.63 7.00 -11.68
C ALA A 601 12.32 8.18 -10.97
N ALA A 602 12.24 8.21 -9.64
CA ALA A 602 13.01 9.16 -8.84
C ALA A 602 14.50 8.78 -8.89
N VAL A 603 15.36 9.80 -9.02
CA VAL A 603 16.82 9.64 -9.08
C VAL A 603 17.41 10.10 -7.75
N ALA A 604 18.35 9.32 -7.22
CA ALA A 604 18.83 9.43 -5.83
C ALA A 604 20.37 9.36 -5.73
N GLU A 605 21.10 9.88 -6.74
CA GLU A 605 22.56 9.77 -6.86
C GLU A 605 23.33 10.23 -5.60
N ARG A 606 22.90 11.32 -4.94
CA ARG A 606 23.50 11.82 -3.70
C ARG A 606 23.15 10.92 -2.53
N THR A 607 21.92 10.44 -2.44
CA THR A 607 21.49 9.47 -1.42
C THR A 607 22.27 8.16 -1.53
N ASP A 608 22.43 7.63 -2.74
CA ASP A 608 23.16 6.39 -3.00
C ASP A 608 24.67 6.55 -2.68
N ALA A 609 25.28 7.67 -3.07
CA ALA A 609 26.66 7.99 -2.72
C ALA A 609 26.87 8.11 -1.19
N LEU A 610 25.92 8.72 -0.47
CA LEU A 610 25.96 8.79 1.00
C LEU A 610 25.80 7.40 1.64
N VAL A 611 24.88 6.58 1.12
CA VAL A 611 24.64 5.21 1.57
C VAL A 611 25.88 4.33 1.40
N GLU A 612 26.58 4.46 0.26
CA GLU A 612 27.86 3.79 0.02
C GLU A 612 28.97 4.31 0.96
N ALA A 613 29.15 5.64 1.05
CA ALA A 613 30.20 6.26 1.85
C ALA A 613 30.11 5.91 3.35
N LEU A 614 28.89 5.82 3.89
CA LEU A 614 28.64 5.45 5.29
C LEU A 614 28.51 3.94 5.52
N GLY A 615 28.67 3.11 4.49
CA GLY A 615 28.57 1.64 4.59
C GLY A 615 27.18 1.16 5.04
N LEU A 616 26.14 1.92 4.72
CA LEU A 616 24.75 1.58 5.04
C LEU A 616 24.25 0.45 4.12
N PRO A 617 23.19 -0.29 4.50
CA PRO A 617 22.54 -1.23 3.58
C PRO A 617 22.11 -0.50 2.29
N PRO A 618 22.53 -0.97 1.10
CA PRO A 618 22.22 -0.32 -0.15
C PRO A 618 20.71 -0.28 -0.38
N ALA A 619 20.26 0.68 -1.20
CA ALA A 619 18.89 0.70 -1.68
C ALA A 619 18.55 -0.65 -2.33
N ALA A 620 17.50 -1.28 -1.83
CA ALA A 620 16.95 -2.51 -2.40
C ALA A 620 15.53 -2.22 -2.91
N ARG A 621 15.16 -2.85 -4.02
CA ARG A 621 13.77 -2.84 -4.49
C ARG A 621 12.89 -3.43 -3.39
N TYR A 622 11.77 -2.78 -3.08
CA TYR A 622 10.79 -3.27 -2.11
C TYR A 622 9.98 -4.43 -2.73
N ASP A 623 10.66 -5.56 -2.94
CA ASP A 623 10.19 -6.71 -3.72
C ASP A 623 9.28 -7.66 -2.94
N ALA A 624 8.80 -8.72 -3.58
CA ALA A 624 7.97 -9.74 -2.93
C ALA A 624 8.58 -10.34 -1.64
N GLN A 625 9.91 -10.41 -1.51
CA GLN A 625 10.56 -10.93 -0.30
C GLN A 625 10.56 -9.88 0.81
N ALA A 626 10.84 -8.61 0.49
CA ALA A 626 10.75 -7.49 1.43
C ALA A 626 9.31 -7.18 1.86
N GLN A 627 8.36 -7.27 0.93
CA GLN A 627 6.93 -7.13 1.16
C GLN A 627 6.31 -8.33 1.88
N LEU A 628 6.97 -9.51 1.92
CA LEU A 628 6.31 -10.74 2.38
C LEU A 628 5.75 -10.61 3.80
N ARG A 629 6.52 -10.02 4.72
CA ARG A 629 6.07 -9.80 6.10
C ARG A 629 4.91 -8.81 6.17
N THR A 630 4.89 -7.83 5.29
CA THR A 630 3.79 -6.88 5.14
C THR A 630 2.54 -7.59 4.60
N PHE A 631 2.65 -8.45 3.57
CA PHE A 631 1.52 -9.26 3.09
C PHE A 631 0.99 -10.26 4.13
N GLU A 632 1.87 -10.94 4.86
CA GLU A 632 1.51 -11.81 6.00
C GLU A 632 0.72 -11.00 7.06
N LYS A 633 1.16 -9.77 7.36
CA LYS A 633 0.49 -8.90 8.33
C LYS A 633 -0.86 -8.38 7.80
N LEU A 634 -0.90 -7.86 6.57
CA LEU A 634 -2.11 -7.40 5.90
C LEU A 634 -3.18 -8.50 5.85
N ALA A 635 -2.80 -9.74 5.57
CA ALA A 635 -3.74 -10.86 5.61
C ALA A 635 -4.17 -11.25 7.03
N GLY A 636 -3.25 -11.17 8.00
CA GLY A 636 -3.60 -11.34 9.43
C GLY A 636 -4.54 -10.26 9.97
N ASP A 637 -4.54 -9.08 9.36
CA ASP A 637 -5.44 -7.96 9.67
C ASP A 637 -6.69 -7.91 8.76
N GLY A 638 -6.90 -8.92 7.89
CA GLY A 638 -8.05 -9.01 7.00
C GLY A 638 -8.01 -8.09 5.76
N LEU A 639 -6.99 -7.25 5.62
CA LEU A 639 -6.80 -6.33 4.48
C LEU A 639 -6.40 -7.04 3.18
N GLY A 640 -5.49 -8.01 3.28
CA GLY A 640 -4.96 -8.76 2.13
C GLY A 640 -5.45 -10.22 2.10
N ARG A 641 -5.28 -10.90 0.96
CA ARG A 641 -5.58 -12.33 0.82
C ARG A 641 -4.36 -13.11 0.30
N LEU A 642 -3.68 -13.81 1.20
CA LEU A 642 -2.61 -14.74 0.82
C LEU A 642 -3.14 -15.86 -0.10
N PRO A 643 -2.29 -16.49 -0.93
CA PRO A 643 -2.69 -17.61 -1.79
C PRO A 643 -3.25 -18.78 -0.98
N GLY A 644 -4.42 -19.28 -1.38
CA GLY A 644 -5.13 -20.36 -0.68
C GLY A 644 -5.63 -21.47 -1.62
N LYS A 645 -6.19 -22.55 -1.04
CA LYS A 645 -6.60 -23.77 -1.78
C LYS A 645 -7.61 -23.54 -2.93
N GLY A 646 -8.33 -22.42 -2.90
CA GLY A 646 -9.31 -22.03 -3.92
C GLY A 646 -8.76 -21.15 -5.04
N ASP A 647 -7.50 -20.69 -4.95
CA ASP A 647 -6.85 -19.93 -6.02
C ASP A 647 -6.34 -20.91 -7.11
N GLN A 648 -6.14 -20.44 -8.34
CA GLN A 648 -5.56 -21.31 -9.38
C GLN A 648 -4.12 -21.71 -9.01
N PRO A 649 -3.75 -23.00 -9.13
CA PRO A 649 -2.42 -23.46 -8.76
C PRO A 649 -1.36 -22.90 -9.71
N TYR A 650 -0.31 -22.32 -9.13
CA TYR A 650 0.93 -21.93 -9.81
C TYR A 650 1.55 -23.12 -10.56
N LEU A 651 1.57 -24.28 -9.91
CA LEU A 651 2.11 -25.54 -10.43
C LEU A 651 1.28 -26.71 -9.90
N TRP A 652 0.95 -27.67 -10.76
CA TRP A 652 0.28 -28.91 -10.33
C TRP A 652 0.74 -30.13 -11.13
N PHE A 653 0.62 -31.31 -10.54
CA PHE A 653 0.92 -32.58 -11.17
C PHE A 653 -0.01 -33.67 -10.63
N SER A 654 -0.18 -34.74 -11.41
CA SER A 654 -0.97 -35.90 -10.97
C SER A 654 -0.06 -36.93 -10.30
N GLU A 655 -0.61 -37.67 -9.34
CA GLU A 655 0.07 -38.79 -8.68
C GLU A 655 -0.92 -39.94 -8.55
N THR A 656 -0.59 -41.08 -9.16
CA THR A 656 -1.32 -42.33 -8.96
C THR A 656 -0.50 -43.26 -8.06
N THR A 657 -1.12 -43.78 -7.01
CA THR A 657 -0.55 -44.84 -6.16
C THR A 657 -1.47 -46.04 -6.13
N ALA A 658 -0.88 -47.23 -5.97
CA ALA A 658 -1.62 -48.48 -5.82
C ALA A 658 -0.92 -49.41 -4.82
N GLY A 659 -1.70 -50.22 -4.11
CA GLY A 659 -1.20 -51.21 -3.15
C GLY A 659 -2.33 -51.92 -2.44
N SER A 660 -2.12 -52.32 -1.19
CA SER A 660 -3.12 -53.01 -0.37
C SER A 660 -3.26 -52.42 1.04
N VAL A 661 -4.45 -52.57 1.62
CA VAL A 661 -4.78 -52.25 3.01
C VAL A 661 -5.43 -53.45 3.71
N ARG A 662 -5.18 -53.57 5.01
CA ARG A 662 -5.69 -54.61 5.91
C ARG A 662 -6.46 -53.97 7.07
N ALA A 663 -7.49 -54.66 7.56
CA ALA A 663 -8.18 -54.30 8.79
C ALA A 663 -7.33 -54.58 10.04
N LEU A 664 -7.27 -53.62 10.96
CA LEU A 664 -6.42 -53.65 12.16
C LEU A 664 -6.97 -54.57 13.28
N ASP A 665 -8.21 -55.03 13.15
CA ASP A 665 -8.93 -55.90 14.08
C ASP A 665 -8.69 -57.41 13.87
N GLY A 666 -7.88 -57.79 12.88
CA GLY A 666 -7.42 -59.17 12.68
C GLY A 666 -7.76 -59.79 11.32
N GLY A 667 -8.33 -59.03 10.39
CA GLY A 667 -8.57 -59.50 9.01
C GLY A 667 -7.31 -59.98 8.29
N THR A 668 -7.37 -61.17 7.68
CA THR A 668 -6.24 -61.77 6.95
C THR A 668 -6.15 -61.34 5.50
N ASP A 669 -7.22 -60.79 4.90
CA ASP A 669 -7.28 -60.49 3.47
C ASP A 669 -6.81 -59.05 3.16
N ASP A 670 -5.81 -58.97 2.30
CA ASP A 670 -5.29 -57.71 1.74
C ASP A 670 -6.28 -57.18 0.69
N SER A 671 -6.90 -56.02 0.95
CA SER A 671 -7.82 -55.37 0.02
C SER A 671 -7.08 -54.37 -0.87
N PRO A 672 -7.35 -54.31 -2.19
CA PRO A 672 -6.69 -53.36 -3.09
C PRO A 672 -7.06 -51.92 -2.71
N CYS A 673 -6.09 -51.02 -2.79
CA CYS A 673 -6.27 -49.61 -2.46
C CYS A 673 -5.45 -48.77 -3.43
N SER A 674 -6.11 -47.79 -4.05
CA SER A 674 -5.50 -46.90 -5.04
C SER A 674 -5.94 -45.46 -4.84
N MET A 675 -5.05 -44.53 -5.12
CA MET A 675 -5.30 -43.09 -4.97
C MET A 675 -4.92 -42.42 -6.28
N SER A 676 -5.85 -41.64 -6.85
CA SER A 676 -5.64 -40.83 -8.04
C SER A 676 -5.72 -39.36 -7.63
N LEU A 677 -4.56 -38.80 -7.30
CA LEU A 677 -4.43 -37.47 -6.72
C LEU A 677 -3.97 -36.44 -7.75
N THR A 678 -4.35 -35.18 -7.51
CA THR A 678 -3.68 -34.01 -8.08
C THR A 678 -3.05 -33.23 -6.93
N LEU A 679 -1.73 -33.07 -7.00
CA LEU A 679 -0.94 -32.27 -6.08
C LEU A 679 -0.82 -30.86 -6.69
N SER A 680 -1.26 -29.87 -5.94
CA SER A 680 -1.40 -28.48 -6.35
C SER A 680 -0.61 -27.56 -5.43
N ILE A 681 0.14 -26.64 -6.04
CA ILE A 681 0.96 -25.65 -5.36
C ILE A 681 0.37 -24.29 -5.74
N ALA A 682 -0.30 -23.63 -4.79
CA ALA A 682 -0.87 -22.30 -5.01
C ALA A 682 0.23 -21.22 -5.10
N SER A 683 1.35 -21.39 -4.39
CA SER A 683 2.43 -20.40 -4.37
C SER A 683 3.79 -20.98 -3.96
N MET A 684 4.87 -20.31 -4.34
CA MET A 684 6.20 -20.59 -3.75
C MET A 684 6.24 -20.26 -2.25
N TYR A 685 5.40 -19.33 -1.77
CA TYR A 685 5.23 -19.03 -0.35
C TYR A 685 4.79 -20.28 0.45
N GLN A 686 3.76 -20.96 -0.03
CA GLN A 686 3.22 -22.20 0.57
C GLN A 686 4.30 -23.28 0.71
N LEU A 687 5.17 -23.44 -0.30
CA LEU A 687 6.30 -24.37 -0.24
C LEU A 687 7.39 -23.90 0.74
N VAL A 688 7.82 -22.65 0.65
CA VAL A 688 9.00 -22.19 1.39
C VAL A 688 8.69 -21.97 2.88
N LYS A 689 7.47 -21.56 3.23
CA LYS A 689 7.05 -21.32 4.63
C LYS A 689 6.34 -22.52 5.25
N GLU A 690 5.32 -23.06 4.59
CA GLU A 690 4.49 -24.13 5.17
C GLU A 690 5.01 -25.53 4.84
N ARG A 691 5.89 -25.64 3.83
CA ARG A 691 6.31 -26.90 3.17
C ARG A 691 5.12 -27.77 2.78
N ARG A 692 4.00 -27.15 2.43
CA ARG A 692 2.70 -27.79 2.20
C ARG A 692 2.37 -27.78 0.71
N VAL A 693 1.67 -28.81 0.26
CA VAL A 693 1.13 -28.96 -1.08
C VAL A 693 -0.33 -29.37 -0.93
N ASP A 694 -1.24 -28.72 -1.65
CA ASP A 694 -2.66 -29.04 -1.61
C ASP A 694 -2.93 -30.32 -2.39
N VAL A 695 -3.89 -31.13 -1.92
CA VAL A 695 -4.28 -32.37 -2.59
C VAL A 695 -5.77 -32.40 -2.86
N THR A 696 -6.12 -32.73 -4.10
CA THR A 696 -7.47 -33.08 -4.54
C THR A 696 -7.44 -34.42 -5.29
N GLY A 697 -8.59 -34.98 -5.63
CA GLY A 697 -8.71 -36.23 -6.38
C GLY A 697 -9.55 -37.28 -5.65
N GLU A 698 -9.30 -38.55 -5.94
CA GLU A 698 -10.12 -39.66 -5.48
C GLU A 698 -9.28 -40.79 -4.85
N VAL A 699 -9.88 -41.49 -3.89
CA VAL A 699 -9.32 -42.66 -3.19
C VAL A 699 -10.29 -43.83 -3.37
N THR A 700 -9.84 -44.90 -4.04
CA THR A 700 -10.63 -46.12 -4.26
C THR A 700 -10.01 -47.27 -3.48
N CYS A 701 -10.60 -47.58 -2.32
CA CYS A 701 -10.15 -48.64 -1.42
C CYS A 701 -11.40 -49.36 -0.86
N PRO A 702 -11.85 -50.50 -1.45
CA PRO A 702 -13.11 -51.16 -1.12
C PRO A 702 -13.29 -51.57 0.34
N ALA A 703 -12.20 -51.74 1.09
CA ALA A 703 -12.25 -51.99 2.54
C ALA A 703 -12.63 -50.75 3.37
N VAL A 704 -12.39 -49.53 2.85
CA VAL A 704 -12.89 -48.28 3.45
C VAL A 704 -14.34 -48.07 3.02
N HIS A 705 -14.58 -48.07 1.71
CA HIS A 705 -15.89 -47.84 1.12
C HIS A 705 -15.95 -48.44 -0.30
N ALA A 706 -17.13 -48.98 -0.68
CA ALA A 706 -17.29 -49.73 -1.93
C ALA A 706 -17.19 -48.88 -3.21
N ARG A 707 -17.42 -47.57 -3.11
CA ARG A 707 -17.31 -46.60 -4.21
C ARG A 707 -16.18 -45.59 -3.94
N PRO A 708 -15.57 -44.97 -4.96
CA PRO A 708 -14.50 -43.99 -4.79
C PRO A 708 -14.89 -42.86 -3.83
N LEU A 709 -13.94 -42.46 -2.99
CA LEU A 709 -14.07 -41.38 -2.03
C LEU A 709 -13.41 -40.11 -2.59
N THR A 710 -14.12 -38.99 -2.55
CA THR A 710 -13.61 -37.70 -3.04
C THR A 710 -12.82 -37.00 -1.94
N VAL A 711 -11.62 -36.49 -2.25
CA VAL A 711 -10.83 -35.67 -1.32
C VAL A 711 -11.49 -34.30 -1.16
N VAL A 712 -12.07 -34.03 0.02
CA VAL A 712 -12.65 -32.72 0.37
C VAL A 712 -11.58 -31.78 0.91
N HIS A 713 -10.63 -32.30 1.68
CA HIS A 713 -9.50 -31.53 2.18
C HIS A 713 -8.24 -32.38 2.21
N GLY A 714 -7.31 -32.10 1.30
CA GLY A 714 -6.03 -32.81 1.24
C GLY A 714 -4.84 -31.91 1.43
N ASP A 715 -3.82 -32.40 2.14
CA ASP A 715 -2.53 -31.76 2.38
C ASP A 715 -1.38 -32.78 2.31
N VAL A 716 -0.27 -32.37 1.71
CA VAL A 716 1.02 -33.05 1.78
C VAL A 716 2.06 -32.11 2.38
N TRP A 717 2.67 -32.50 3.49
CA TRP A 717 3.84 -31.80 4.05
C TRP A 717 5.14 -32.47 3.62
N VAL A 718 6.05 -31.68 3.07
CA VAL A 718 7.43 -32.05 2.75
C VAL A 718 8.31 -31.79 3.97
N ARG A 719 8.92 -32.84 4.52
CA ARG A 719 9.71 -32.82 5.77
C ARG A 719 9.00 -32.07 6.91
N PRO A 720 7.83 -32.55 7.39
CA PRO A 720 7.01 -31.87 8.39
C PRO A 720 7.75 -31.54 9.71
N ASP A 721 8.77 -32.32 10.07
CA ASP A 721 9.59 -32.12 11.27
C ASP A 721 11.04 -31.68 10.93
N GLU A 722 11.27 -31.02 9.79
CA GLU A 722 12.62 -30.72 9.27
C GLU A 722 13.51 -31.97 9.10
N GLY A 723 12.89 -33.14 8.94
CA GLY A 723 13.60 -34.42 8.96
C GLY A 723 14.31 -34.72 10.29
N ILE A 724 13.94 -34.08 11.39
CA ILE A 724 14.33 -34.46 12.75
C ILE A 724 13.43 -35.63 13.18
N PRO A 725 13.97 -36.82 13.50
CA PRO A 725 13.16 -37.94 13.97
C PRO A 725 12.51 -37.63 15.33
N ARG A 726 11.20 -37.91 15.43
CA ARG A 726 10.48 -37.94 16.70
C ARG A 726 10.97 -39.15 17.52
N HIS A 727 11.84 -38.88 18.49
CA HIS A 727 12.47 -39.80 19.47
C HIS A 727 13.32 -40.95 18.92
N HIS A 728 14.63 -40.95 19.26
CA HIS A 728 15.62 -42.05 19.25
C HIS A 728 15.65 -43.07 18.08
N GLY A 729 14.93 -42.83 16.98
CA GLY A 729 14.79 -43.76 15.86
C GLY A 729 15.58 -43.37 14.62
N LEU A 730 15.93 -44.37 13.82
CA LEU A 730 16.58 -44.25 12.51
C LEU A 730 15.58 -44.02 11.34
N LYS A 731 14.32 -43.70 11.65
CA LYS A 731 13.27 -43.40 10.66
C LYS A 731 13.06 -41.89 10.60
N HIS A 732 13.27 -41.28 9.42
CA HIS A 732 13.04 -39.85 9.21
C HIS A 732 11.80 -39.68 8.32
N GLN A 733 10.84 -38.85 8.72
CA GLN A 733 9.65 -38.60 7.90
C GLN A 733 9.98 -37.66 6.73
N LEU A 734 9.73 -38.13 5.51
CA LEU A 734 9.97 -37.39 4.26
C LEU A 734 8.72 -36.66 3.82
N LEU A 735 7.59 -37.37 3.73
CA LEU A 735 6.28 -36.81 3.37
C LEU A 735 5.22 -37.24 4.39
N ARG A 736 4.22 -36.38 4.58
CA ARG A 736 2.99 -36.67 5.33
C ARG A 736 1.79 -36.22 4.52
N TYR A 737 0.95 -37.16 4.12
CA TYR A 737 -0.34 -36.94 3.48
C TYR A 737 -1.40 -36.95 4.58
N ARG A 738 -2.30 -35.97 4.61
CA ARG A 738 -3.52 -36.01 5.41
C ARG A 738 -4.68 -35.64 4.50
N LEU A 739 -5.59 -36.59 4.31
CA LEU A 739 -6.76 -36.43 3.48
C LEU A 739 -8.00 -36.59 4.35
N GLN A 740 -8.92 -35.64 4.26
CA GLN A 740 -10.32 -35.80 4.61
C GLN A 740 -11.10 -36.11 3.33
N LEU A 741 -11.82 -37.22 3.36
CA LEU A 741 -12.52 -37.82 2.24
C LEU A 741 -14.03 -37.80 2.50
N ARG A 742 -14.83 -37.81 1.44
CA ARG A 742 -16.29 -37.92 1.50
C ARG A 742 -16.77 -39.00 0.53
N ASP A 743 -17.71 -39.82 0.97
CA ASP A 743 -18.44 -40.76 0.10
C ASP A 743 -19.68 -40.10 -0.54
N GLU A 744 -20.33 -40.84 -1.43
CA GLU A 744 -21.54 -40.36 -2.11
C GLU A 744 -22.75 -40.16 -1.18
N ASP A 745 -22.77 -40.79 -0.01
CA ASP A 745 -23.84 -40.67 0.98
C ASP A 745 -23.60 -39.46 1.92
N GLY A 746 -22.43 -38.84 1.84
CA GLY A 746 -22.06 -37.59 2.52
C GLY A 746 -21.23 -37.75 3.79
N GLU A 747 -20.96 -38.99 4.20
CA GLU A 747 -20.18 -39.32 5.40
C GLU A 747 -18.70 -38.97 5.21
N LEU A 748 -18.04 -38.65 6.32
CA LEU A 748 -16.65 -38.18 6.33
C LEU A 748 -15.68 -39.25 6.84
N TRP A 749 -14.59 -39.41 6.12
CA TRP A 749 -13.51 -40.35 6.40
C TRP A 749 -12.17 -39.63 6.41
N TRP A 750 -11.17 -40.20 7.09
CA TRP A 750 -9.81 -39.69 7.05
C TRP A 750 -8.82 -40.76 6.59
N LEU A 751 -7.77 -40.32 5.90
CA LEU A 751 -6.63 -41.12 5.50
C LEU A 751 -5.35 -40.35 5.79
N GLU A 752 -4.43 -40.95 6.55
CA GLU A 752 -3.09 -40.42 6.78
C GLU A 752 -2.03 -41.31 6.13
N GLY A 753 -1.26 -40.74 5.20
CA GLY A 753 -0.14 -41.40 4.54
C GLY A 753 1.20 -40.88 5.06
N ARG A 754 2.16 -41.77 5.35
CA ARG A 754 3.49 -41.39 5.88
C ARG A 754 4.60 -42.08 5.11
N LYS A 755 5.55 -41.29 4.61
CA LYS A 755 6.73 -41.75 3.86
C LYS A 755 7.99 -41.56 4.71
N TYR A 756 8.84 -42.58 4.79
CA TYR A 756 10.00 -42.59 5.67
C TYR A 756 11.32 -42.93 4.95
N ALA A 757 12.38 -42.17 5.23
CA ALA A 757 13.74 -42.59 4.94
C ALA A 757 14.28 -43.48 6.06
N ARG A 758 15.00 -44.56 5.69
CA ARG A 758 15.74 -45.44 6.61
C ARG A 758 17.04 -45.90 5.92
N ALA A 759 18.10 -46.13 6.71
CA ALA A 759 19.33 -46.74 6.20
C ALA A 759 19.12 -48.25 5.92
N ARG A 760 18.75 -48.60 4.69
CA ARG A 760 18.59 -49.99 4.19
C ARG A 760 19.02 -50.10 2.72
N ARG A 761 19.34 -51.33 2.28
CA ARG A 761 19.81 -51.63 0.91
C ARG A 761 18.80 -51.32 -0.19
N ASP A 762 17.50 -51.39 0.09
CA ASP A 762 16.45 -51.07 -0.88
C ASP A 762 16.02 -49.61 -0.75
N LEU A 763 16.83 -48.71 -1.33
CA LEU A 763 16.51 -47.28 -1.36
C LEU A 763 15.33 -46.99 -2.30
N TRP A 764 15.21 -47.77 -3.38
CA TRP A 764 14.30 -47.50 -4.50
C TRP A 764 12.85 -47.87 -4.23
N HIS A 765 12.58 -48.83 -3.33
CA HIS A 765 11.23 -49.05 -2.81
C HIS A 765 10.83 -47.94 -1.83
N GLN A 766 11.72 -47.58 -0.91
CA GLN A 766 11.48 -46.55 0.11
C GLN A 766 11.19 -45.15 -0.47
N THR A 767 11.75 -44.81 -1.63
CA THR A 767 11.47 -43.55 -2.33
C THR A 767 10.10 -43.51 -3.02
N ARG A 768 9.35 -44.62 -3.09
CA ARG A 768 8.04 -44.71 -3.77
C ARG A 768 6.90 -45.22 -2.88
N ALA A 769 7.21 -45.89 -1.78
CA ALA A 769 6.24 -46.40 -0.82
C ALA A 769 5.68 -45.32 0.13
N LEU A 770 4.39 -45.47 0.48
CA LEU A 770 3.64 -44.67 1.44
C LEU A 770 2.89 -45.64 2.37
N THR A 771 3.20 -45.62 3.67
CA THR A 771 2.40 -46.34 4.67
C THR A 771 1.12 -45.54 4.91
N VAL A 772 -0.04 -46.17 4.76
CA VAL A 772 -1.35 -45.52 4.91
C VAL A 772 -2.13 -46.08 6.10
N GLU A 773 -2.82 -45.20 6.82
CA GLU A 773 -3.79 -45.50 7.87
C GLU A 773 -5.10 -44.79 7.53
N ALA A 774 -6.25 -45.42 7.75
CA ALA A 774 -7.56 -44.84 7.46
C ALA A 774 -8.63 -45.21 8.50
N GLY A 775 -9.62 -44.35 8.66
CA GLY A 775 -10.76 -44.52 9.57
C GLY A 775 -11.89 -43.53 9.26
N ARG A 776 -13.00 -43.60 10.02
CA ARG A 776 -14.07 -42.60 9.96
C ARG A 776 -13.67 -41.34 10.71
N GLU A 777 -14.21 -40.19 10.31
CA GLU A 777 -13.92 -38.91 10.98
C GLU A 777 -14.32 -38.99 12.48
N GLY A 778 -13.37 -38.65 13.36
CA GLY A 778 -13.54 -38.79 14.82
C GLY A 778 -13.24 -40.18 15.40
N GLU A 779 -13.07 -41.22 14.58
CA GLU A 779 -12.71 -42.58 15.01
C GLU A 779 -11.21 -42.89 14.82
N PRO A 780 -10.62 -43.83 15.61
CA PRO A 780 -9.26 -44.30 15.38
C PRO A 780 -9.12 -45.06 14.06
N ALA A 781 -7.89 -45.30 13.61
CA ALA A 781 -7.64 -46.07 12.38
C ALA A 781 -8.23 -47.47 12.51
N THR A 782 -9.03 -47.87 11.52
CA THR A 782 -9.55 -49.24 11.38
C THR A 782 -8.78 -50.03 10.32
N LEU A 783 -8.08 -49.34 9.42
CA LEU A 783 -7.34 -49.91 8.30
C LEU A 783 -5.90 -49.38 8.28
N ALA A 784 -4.95 -50.25 7.92
CA ALA A 784 -3.56 -49.87 7.64
C ALA A 784 -2.97 -50.67 6.48
N GLY A 785 -2.03 -50.08 5.73
CA GLY A 785 -1.42 -50.73 4.58
C GLY A 785 -0.26 -49.96 3.96
N GLU A 786 0.10 -50.33 2.74
CA GLU A 786 1.18 -49.70 1.97
C GLU A 786 0.75 -49.53 0.51
N VAL A 787 0.80 -48.30 0.01
CA VAL A 787 0.59 -47.96 -1.40
C VAL A 787 1.88 -47.42 -1.99
N VAL A 788 2.12 -47.70 -3.27
CA VAL A 788 3.39 -47.40 -3.95
C VAL A 788 3.10 -46.64 -5.24
N VAL A 789 3.92 -45.64 -5.57
CA VAL A 789 3.90 -45.01 -6.90
C VAL A 789 4.49 -46.00 -7.93
N PRO A 790 3.74 -46.36 -9.00
CA PRO A 790 4.22 -47.28 -10.04
C PRO A 790 5.56 -46.84 -10.67
N ALA A 791 6.42 -47.81 -10.97
CA ALA A 791 7.79 -47.56 -11.44
C ALA A 791 7.84 -46.90 -12.84
N ASP A 792 6.88 -47.25 -13.67
CA ASP A 792 6.65 -46.81 -15.04
C ASP A 792 5.96 -45.45 -15.13
N SER A 793 5.13 -45.10 -14.15
CA SER A 793 4.44 -43.81 -14.09
C SER A 793 5.29 -42.70 -13.44
N TYR A 794 6.19 -43.04 -12.51
CA TYR A 794 6.93 -42.08 -11.69
C TYR A 794 7.56 -40.90 -12.45
N VAL A 795 8.34 -41.15 -13.52
CA VAL A 795 9.00 -40.07 -14.31
C VAL A 795 7.96 -39.25 -15.08
N ARG A 796 6.99 -39.94 -15.70
CA ARG A 796 5.94 -39.33 -16.51
C ARG A 796 5.03 -38.42 -15.68
N ASP A 797 4.72 -38.80 -14.46
CA ASP A 797 3.76 -38.11 -13.60
C ASP A 797 4.43 -36.98 -12.80
N GLN A 798 5.61 -37.23 -12.24
CA GLN A 798 6.28 -36.33 -11.27
C GLN A 798 7.29 -35.35 -11.91
N ILE A 799 7.69 -35.56 -13.16
CA ILE A 799 8.68 -34.71 -13.86
C ILE A 799 8.06 -34.12 -15.14
N ASP A 800 7.62 -34.97 -16.07
CA ASP A 800 7.06 -34.51 -17.35
C ASP A 800 5.63 -33.97 -17.17
N GLY A 801 4.84 -34.62 -16.32
CA GLY A 801 3.45 -34.33 -16.00
C GLY A 801 3.22 -33.03 -15.22
N ILE A 802 4.29 -32.37 -14.77
CA ILE A 802 4.21 -31.04 -14.14
C ILE A 802 3.58 -30.05 -15.12
N LYS A 803 2.43 -29.52 -14.73
CA LYS A 803 1.76 -28.39 -15.36
C LYS A 803 2.04 -27.13 -14.55
N VAL A 804 2.13 -26.01 -15.25
CA VAL A 804 2.41 -24.68 -14.69
C VAL A 804 1.38 -23.74 -15.26
N ALA A 805 0.95 -22.74 -14.49
CA ALA A 805 -0.17 -21.88 -14.81
C ALA A 805 -0.07 -21.30 -16.25
N PRO A 806 -1.16 -21.35 -17.03
CA PRO A 806 -1.11 -21.20 -18.48
C PRO A 806 -0.75 -19.78 -18.94
N HIS A 807 -0.96 -18.76 -18.11
CA HIS A 807 -0.62 -17.36 -18.39
C HIS A 807 0.88 -17.04 -18.32
N LEU A 808 1.69 -17.88 -17.68
CA LEU A 808 3.14 -17.66 -17.55
C LEU A 808 3.87 -17.83 -18.91
N THR A 809 4.91 -17.05 -19.15
CA THR A 809 5.72 -17.13 -20.39
C THR A 809 6.47 -18.47 -20.49
N GLY A 810 6.98 -18.79 -21.69
CA GLY A 810 7.77 -20.00 -21.90
C GLY A 810 9.10 -20.05 -21.14
N GLN A 811 9.62 -18.91 -20.67
CA GLN A 811 10.80 -18.86 -19.80
C GLN A 811 10.40 -19.07 -18.34
N GLU A 812 9.37 -18.38 -17.86
CA GLU A 812 8.85 -18.52 -16.49
C GLU A 812 8.35 -19.94 -16.22
N LYS A 813 7.65 -20.58 -17.18
CA LYS A 813 7.23 -21.99 -17.06
C LYS A 813 8.41 -22.93 -16.86
N ARG A 814 9.56 -22.67 -17.50
CA ARG A 814 10.79 -23.47 -17.32
C ARG A 814 11.46 -23.15 -15.99
N ALA A 815 11.52 -21.87 -15.61
CA ALA A 815 12.05 -21.45 -14.30
C ALA A 815 11.23 -22.05 -13.14
N ALA A 816 9.90 -21.99 -13.19
CA ALA A 816 9.00 -22.57 -12.20
C ALA A 816 9.25 -24.09 -12.00
N LYS A 817 9.31 -24.85 -13.11
CA LYS A 817 9.64 -26.28 -13.08
C LYS A 817 11.03 -26.55 -12.47
N LEU A 818 12.05 -25.80 -12.89
CA LEU A 818 13.41 -25.94 -12.38
C LEU A 818 13.50 -25.61 -10.88
N THR A 819 12.87 -24.53 -10.44
CA THR A 819 12.81 -24.12 -9.02
C THR A 819 12.12 -25.17 -8.17
N TRP A 820 10.99 -25.72 -8.63
CA TRP A 820 10.31 -26.83 -7.95
C TRP A 820 11.21 -28.07 -7.84
N LEU A 821 11.76 -28.55 -8.96
CA LEU A 821 12.60 -29.76 -8.98
C LEU A 821 13.87 -29.59 -8.14
N ALA A 822 14.49 -28.41 -8.17
CA ALA A 822 15.66 -28.08 -7.36
C ALA A 822 15.32 -28.02 -5.86
N TRP A 823 14.23 -27.33 -5.48
CA TRP A 823 13.79 -27.22 -4.08
C TRP A 823 13.38 -28.59 -3.51
N PHE A 824 12.51 -29.31 -4.21
CA PHE A 824 12.03 -30.62 -3.78
C PHE A 824 13.17 -31.65 -3.73
N GLY A 825 14.04 -31.65 -4.75
CA GLY A 825 15.24 -32.50 -4.79
C GLY A 825 16.21 -32.23 -3.64
N LEU A 826 16.45 -30.95 -3.31
CA LEU A 826 17.30 -30.55 -2.18
C LEU A 826 16.71 -31.00 -0.84
N GLU A 827 15.40 -30.78 -0.64
CA GLU A 827 14.72 -31.17 0.60
C GLU A 827 14.68 -32.69 0.76
N MET A 828 14.30 -33.43 -0.28
CA MET A 828 14.33 -34.90 -0.26
C MET A 828 15.75 -35.45 -0.07
N GLY A 829 16.76 -34.85 -0.69
CA GLY A 829 18.17 -35.19 -0.51
C GLY A 829 18.64 -35.00 0.94
N ARG A 830 18.32 -33.87 1.56
CA ARG A 830 18.56 -33.61 3.00
C ARG A 830 17.88 -34.66 3.88
N GLY A 831 16.63 -34.99 3.58
CA GLY A 831 15.85 -36.00 4.32
C GLY A 831 16.40 -37.43 4.19
N LEU A 832 16.94 -37.80 3.02
CA LEU A 832 17.55 -39.11 2.76
C LEU A 832 18.96 -39.24 3.36
N LEU A 833 19.80 -38.20 3.29
CA LEU A 833 21.17 -38.24 3.83
C LEU A 833 21.21 -38.29 5.37
N GLY A 834 20.24 -37.67 6.06
CA GLY A 834 20.15 -37.65 7.52
C GLY A 834 20.31 -39.01 8.21
N PRO A 835 19.51 -40.04 7.88
CA PRO A 835 19.64 -41.37 8.49
C PRO A 835 20.98 -42.06 8.19
N PHE A 836 21.60 -41.84 7.02
CA PHE A 836 22.93 -42.39 6.72
C PHE A 836 24.03 -41.70 7.53
N ALA A 837 23.98 -40.37 7.64
CA ALA A 837 24.93 -39.61 8.45
C ALA A 837 24.85 -39.99 9.94
N ARG A 838 23.65 -40.28 10.45
CA ARG A 838 23.45 -40.79 11.81
C ARG A 838 23.97 -42.22 11.98
N ALA A 839 23.58 -43.14 11.08
CA ALA A 839 24.08 -44.51 11.13
C ALA A 839 25.62 -44.58 11.01
N ALA A 840 26.24 -43.70 10.21
CA ALA A 840 27.69 -43.56 10.13
C ALA A 840 28.30 -42.99 11.41
N ALA A 841 27.68 -41.97 12.04
CA ALA A 841 28.15 -41.44 13.32
C ALA A 841 28.05 -42.46 14.47
N ASP A 842 27.00 -43.29 14.47
CA ASP A 842 26.81 -44.38 15.42
C ASP A 842 27.81 -45.53 15.16
N LEU A 843 28.10 -45.86 13.89
CA LEU A 843 29.12 -46.84 13.50
C LEU A 843 30.56 -46.39 13.80
N LEU A 844 30.82 -45.09 13.78
CA LEU A 844 32.12 -44.48 14.11
C LEU A 844 32.28 -44.19 15.62
N ASP A 845 31.33 -44.63 16.44
CA ASP A 845 31.28 -44.49 17.91
C ASP A 845 31.33 -43.03 18.42
N LEU A 846 31.11 -42.04 17.53
CA LEU A 846 31.18 -40.59 17.82
C LEU A 846 30.03 -40.08 18.71
N ARG A 847 29.13 -40.98 19.15
CA ARG A 847 27.93 -40.68 19.95
C ARG A 847 27.65 -41.67 21.08
N ARG A 848 28.64 -42.45 21.54
CA ARG A 848 28.48 -43.11 22.84
C ARG A 848 28.38 -42.07 23.95
N THR A 849 27.18 -41.93 24.52
CA THR A 849 27.10 -41.76 25.97
C THR A 849 27.80 -42.95 26.62
N PRO A 850 28.81 -42.75 27.48
CA PRO A 850 29.53 -43.85 28.10
C PRO A 850 28.55 -44.71 28.91
N ASN A 851 28.72 -46.03 28.84
CA ASN A 851 27.90 -46.93 29.65
C ASN A 851 28.23 -46.73 31.14
N LEU A 852 27.30 -47.03 32.05
CA LEU A 852 27.54 -46.93 33.50
C LEU A 852 28.80 -47.68 33.97
N THR A 853 29.19 -48.75 33.27
CA THR A 853 30.42 -49.52 33.51
C THR A 853 31.71 -48.78 33.14
N GLU A 854 31.65 -47.79 32.25
CA GLU A 854 32.76 -46.93 31.83
C GLU A 854 32.86 -45.65 32.67
N GLN A 855 31.78 -45.23 33.34
CA GLN A 855 31.80 -44.15 34.33
C GLN A 855 32.37 -44.57 35.71
N HIS A 856 32.57 -45.87 35.93
CA HIS A 856 33.11 -46.44 37.17
C HIS A 856 34.55 -46.99 37.01
N ARG A 857 35.25 -46.60 35.94
CA ARG A 857 36.70 -46.77 35.76
C ARG A 857 37.38 -45.41 35.68
#